data_AF-A0A4W6FE29-F1
#
_entry.id   AF-A0A4W6FE29-F1
#
_cell.length_a   1.000
_cell.length_b   1.000
_cell.length_c   1.000
_cell.angle_alpha   90.00
_cell.angle_beta   90.00
_cell.angle_gamma   90.00
#
_symmetry.space_group_name_H-M   'P 1'
#
loop_
_entity.id
_entity.type
_entity.pdbx_description
1 polymer ?
#
loop_
_entity_poly.entity_id
_entity_poly.type
_entity_poly.pdbx_seq_one_letter_code
_entity_poly.pdbx_strand_id
1 'polypeptide(L)'
;LRRRCERVTEGTDGTGSRTLLNRIYTELYITEGQSEEVNTQHEVRQLETASKKKTLHDTPIRYQDIFKDLPDQHIRLVLTNGVAGIGKTFSVQKFTLDWAEGLENQDVSLLVLLSFRELNLIRDEQYSLLTLLHVFHPTLQKVTAEKLAVCKVLFIFDGLDESRLSLDFNNRKVVSDVTQKSSVNELLTNLIQGNLLPSALVWITSRPAAANQIPPSCVDRVTEVRGFTDPQKEEYFRRRSSDEELSNRTISHIKTSRTLHIMCGVPVFCWITATVLKHMLTTEQRGELPKTLTDLYSHFLLVQTKRKKNKYDEGHETSPQELTEADREVLLKLGRLAFEHLEKGNMFYQEDLEQCGLDVTEALVYSGVCTEIFKRESVIFQKTVYCFVHLSVQEFLAAVYMFHCFTNRNTQVLEDFLGKGRGRNRSEKLSLIDFLARAMEKSLESKNGHLDLFVRFLYGLSLESNQILLGGLLGQIEDSPDVIQEVINNLKKMNRDDISPDRSINIFHCLMEMNDHSVHQEIQEFLKSENRSERNLSVIHCSALAYMLQMSEEVLDELYLEKYNTSVVGRQRLIPAVRNCRKHKCNTTSSHSHKKFENELNQKCKKADINLIMIIKLFIICIGCILITNYQILLFTHCGLSETHCEVVASALKSSPSNLRELDLSENNLQDSGMKDLCGFLKSPDCRLETLRLKNCWLSKICCAYLASVLDFNPSYLKELKLSNNHLQDSGMKDLCGFLKSPDCRLETLR
;
A
#
# COMPACT_ATOMS: atom_id res chain seq x y z
N LEU A 1 -22.49 18.37 15.83
CA LEU A 1 -22.06 17.05 15.31
C LEU A 1 -23.08 16.45 14.34
N ARG A 2 -24.33 16.14 14.72
CA ARG A 2 -25.36 15.61 13.79
C ARG A 2 -25.44 16.33 12.44
N ARG A 3 -25.69 17.64 12.41
CA ARG A 3 -25.73 18.43 11.15
C ARG A 3 -24.43 18.36 10.32
N ARG A 4 -23.27 18.16 10.97
CA ARG A 4 -21.95 18.07 10.34
C ARG A 4 -21.71 16.70 9.69
N CYS A 5 -22.26 15.62 10.26
CA CYS A 5 -22.01 14.24 9.85
C CYS A 5 -23.18 13.55 9.11
N GLU A 6 -24.40 14.08 9.22
CA GLU A 6 -25.61 13.51 8.60
C GLU A 6 -25.57 13.52 7.06
N ARG A 7 -24.77 14.42 6.48
CA ARG A 7 -24.80 14.73 5.06
C ARG A 7 -23.40 14.83 4.48
N VAL A 8 -23.14 14.07 3.41
CA VAL A 8 -21.86 14.08 2.68
C VAL A 8 -21.99 14.72 1.30
N THR A 9 -20.95 15.43 0.88
CA THR A 9 -20.83 16.00 -0.47
C THR A 9 -20.25 14.97 -1.42
N GLU A 10 -21.08 14.39 -2.28
CA GLU A 10 -20.66 13.41 -3.28
C GLU A 10 -20.34 14.04 -4.65
N GLY A 11 -20.29 15.37 -4.75
CA GLY A 11 -20.12 16.11 -6.01
C GLY A 11 -21.30 15.97 -7.00
N THR A 12 -22.37 15.23 -6.65
CA THR A 12 -23.34 14.74 -7.64
C THR A 12 -24.51 15.66 -7.97
N ASP A 13 -24.92 16.61 -7.11
CA ASP A 13 -26.22 17.27 -7.30
C ASP A 13 -26.09 18.78 -7.53
N GLY A 14 -26.82 19.29 -8.53
CA GLY A 14 -27.15 20.72 -8.65
C GLY A 14 -28.07 21.11 -7.47
N THR A 15 -27.88 22.30 -6.90
CA THR A 15 -28.52 22.80 -5.66
C THR A 15 -28.02 22.21 -4.33
N GLY A 16 -26.71 21.98 -4.14
CA GLY A 16 -26.17 21.76 -2.78
C GLY A 16 -26.82 20.60 -1.98
N SER A 17 -27.54 19.71 -2.66
CA SER A 17 -28.17 18.52 -2.11
C SER A 17 -27.05 17.59 -1.69
N ARG A 18 -26.80 17.56 -0.39
CA ARG A 18 -25.86 16.64 0.23
C ARG A 18 -26.59 15.33 0.47
N THR A 19 -26.01 14.21 0.05
CA THR A 19 -26.59 12.88 0.27
C THR A 19 -26.57 12.54 1.75
N LEU A 20 -27.66 11.96 2.24
CA LEU A 20 -27.73 11.43 3.61
C LEU A 20 -26.75 10.27 3.74
N LEU A 21 -25.83 10.36 4.70
CA LEU A 21 -24.80 9.34 4.93
C LEU A 21 -25.44 7.95 5.11
N ASN A 22 -26.49 7.85 5.92
CA ASN A 22 -27.21 6.60 6.20
C ASN A 22 -27.82 5.93 4.95
N ARG A 23 -28.07 6.68 3.87
CA ARG A 23 -28.63 6.11 2.63
C ARG A 23 -27.58 5.35 1.82
N ILE A 24 -26.32 5.78 1.89
CA ILE A 24 -25.23 5.30 1.03
C ILE A 24 -24.13 4.59 1.81
N TYR A 25 -24.17 4.64 3.14
CA TYR A 25 -23.17 3.99 3.98
C TYR A 25 -23.30 2.47 3.87
N THR A 26 -22.18 1.84 3.53
CA THR A 26 -21.96 0.40 3.63
C THR A 26 -20.91 0.18 4.70
N GLU A 27 -21.15 -0.76 5.61
CA GLU A 27 -20.22 -1.07 6.69
C GLU A 27 -18.87 -1.55 6.13
N LEU A 28 -17.77 -1.07 6.71
CA LEU A 28 -16.42 -1.46 6.30
C LEU A 28 -15.96 -2.69 7.07
N TYR A 29 -15.16 -3.53 6.43
CA TYR A 29 -14.47 -4.62 7.10
C TYR A 29 -13.26 -4.06 7.86
N ILE A 30 -13.27 -4.22 9.19
CA ILE A 30 -12.22 -3.76 10.11
C ILE A 30 -11.72 -4.97 10.90
N THR A 31 -10.40 -5.06 11.05
CA THR A 31 -9.75 -6.14 11.81
C THR A 31 -8.96 -5.55 12.97
N GLU A 32 -8.89 -6.27 14.09
CA GLU A 32 -7.94 -5.98 15.17
C GLU A 32 -6.52 -6.40 14.77
N GLY A 33 -5.54 -5.56 15.12
CA GLY A 33 -4.15 -5.67 14.70
C GLY A 33 -3.83 -4.89 13.42
N GLN A 34 -2.54 -4.86 13.08
CA GLN A 34 -2.03 -4.31 11.82
C GLN A 34 -1.40 -5.46 11.03
N SER A 35 -1.71 -5.56 9.74
CA SER A 35 -1.03 -6.53 8.88
C SER A 35 0.45 -6.19 8.70
N GLU A 36 1.28 -7.22 8.54
CA GLU A 36 2.74 -7.05 8.51
C GLU A 36 3.25 -6.30 7.25
N GLU A 37 2.42 -6.15 6.21
CA GLU A 37 2.80 -5.62 4.89
C GLU A 37 2.56 -4.11 4.69
N VAL A 38 2.02 -3.40 5.70
CA VAL A 38 1.49 -2.05 5.46
C VAL A 38 2.55 -0.95 5.44
N ASN A 39 3.84 -1.28 5.42
CA ASN A 39 4.89 -0.26 5.43
C ASN A 39 5.46 0.04 4.04
N THR A 40 5.22 1.30 3.61
CA THR A 40 5.91 2.07 2.55
C THR A 40 5.52 1.91 1.07
N GLN A 41 4.52 1.09 0.69
CA GLN A 41 4.13 0.89 -0.71
C GLN A 41 3.00 1.83 -1.18
N HIS A 42 2.91 2.08 -2.50
CA HIS A 42 1.81 2.85 -3.10
C HIS A 42 0.41 2.25 -2.86
N GLU A 43 -0.64 3.08 -2.80
CA GLU A 43 -2.00 2.70 -2.36
C GLU A 43 -2.64 1.59 -3.19
N VAL A 44 -2.55 1.68 -4.52
CA VAL A 44 -3.06 0.66 -5.45
C VAL A 44 -2.44 -0.70 -5.20
N ARG A 45 -1.14 -0.71 -4.87
CA ARG A 45 -0.34 -1.90 -4.64
C ARG A 45 -0.68 -2.57 -3.30
N GLN A 46 -0.96 -1.76 -2.29
CA GLN A 46 -1.44 -2.25 -0.99
C GLN A 46 -2.78 -2.97 -1.15
N LEU A 47 -3.67 -2.51 -2.04
CA LEU A 47 -4.97 -3.14 -2.28
C LEU A 47 -4.86 -4.48 -3.01
N GLU A 48 -4.04 -4.52 -4.07
CA GLU A 48 -3.73 -5.75 -4.81
C GLU A 48 -3.16 -6.84 -3.88
N THR A 49 -2.41 -6.43 -2.86
CA THR A 49 -1.80 -7.31 -1.86
C THR A 49 -2.77 -7.67 -0.72
N ALA A 50 -3.48 -6.69 -0.15
CA ALA A 50 -4.36 -6.85 1.01
C ALA A 50 -5.65 -7.62 0.71
N SER A 51 -6.15 -7.59 -0.54
CA SER A 51 -7.36 -8.30 -0.96
C SER A 51 -7.37 -9.82 -0.71
N LYS A 52 -6.27 -10.42 -0.26
CA LYS A 52 -6.12 -11.89 -0.13
C LYS A 52 -5.71 -12.41 1.23
N LYS A 53 -5.18 -11.58 2.11
CA LYS A 53 -4.93 -12.03 3.48
C LYS A 53 -6.27 -12.09 4.21
N LYS A 54 -7.04 -13.16 4.01
CA LYS A 54 -7.78 -13.76 5.12
C LYS A 54 -6.71 -14.42 5.96
N THR A 55 -6.08 -13.66 6.86
CA THR A 55 -5.21 -14.35 7.82
C THR A 55 -6.14 -15.28 8.61
N LEU A 56 -5.72 -16.52 8.85
CA LEU A 56 -6.48 -17.49 9.67
C LEU A 56 -6.76 -16.97 11.12
N HIS A 57 -6.34 -15.74 11.43
CA HIS A 57 -6.43 -15.06 12.72
C HIS A 57 -6.95 -13.61 12.63
N ASP A 58 -7.50 -13.15 11.49
CA ASP A 58 -8.13 -11.84 11.43
C ASP A 58 -9.31 -11.84 12.40
N THR A 59 -9.23 -11.02 13.46
CA THR A 59 -10.32 -10.86 14.42
C THR A 59 -11.16 -9.67 13.95
N PRO A 60 -12.30 -9.89 13.27
CA PRO A 60 -13.13 -8.80 12.80
C PRO A 60 -13.68 -8.03 14.00
N ILE A 61 -13.64 -6.71 13.91
CA ILE A 61 -14.13 -5.81 14.94
C ILE A 61 -15.13 -4.84 14.33
N ARG A 62 -16.28 -4.65 14.97
CA ARG A 62 -17.23 -3.63 14.57
C ARG A 62 -16.78 -2.28 15.12
N TYR A 63 -17.08 -1.19 14.41
CA TYR A 63 -16.71 0.16 14.84
C TYR A 63 -17.26 0.52 16.24
N GLN A 64 -18.38 -0.09 16.62
CA GLN A 64 -19.04 0.09 17.92
C GLN A 64 -18.25 -0.56 19.06
N ASP A 65 -17.47 -1.59 18.75
CA ASP A 65 -16.74 -2.40 19.73
C ASP A 65 -15.26 -1.97 19.85
N ILE A 66 -14.82 -0.92 19.14
CA ILE A 66 -13.39 -0.53 19.12
C ILE A 66 -12.83 -0.15 20.50
N PHE A 67 -13.68 0.33 21.40
CA PHE A 67 -13.32 0.66 22.79
C PHE A 67 -13.80 -0.39 23.80
N LYS A 68 -14.32 -1.53 23.33
CA LYS A 68 -14.77 -2.60 24.21
C LYS A 68 -13.56 -3.29 24.84
N ASP A 69 -13.49 -3.21 26.17
CA ASP A 69 -12.41 -3.79 26.97
C ASP A 69 -12.31 -5.31 26.77
N LEU A 70 -11.07 -5.81 26.77
CA LEU A 70 -10.78 -7.24 26.86
C LEU A 70 -10.66 -7.62 28.35
N PRO A 71 -10.84 -8.90 28.74
CA PRO A 71 -10.88 -9.32 30.14
C PRO A 71 -9.69 -8.84 31.00
N ASP A 72 -8.53 -8.60 30.39
CA ASP A 72 -7.28 -8.22 31.06
C ASP A 72 -6.71 -6.86 30.64
N GLN A 73 -7.43 -6.08 29.80
CA GLN A 73 -6.89 -4.84 29.25
C GLN A 73 -7.96 -3.75 29.09
N HIS A 74 -7.74 -2.62 29.78
CA HIS A 74 -8.53 -1.40 29.59
C HIS A 74 -8.04 -0.63 28.35
N ILE A 75 -8.98 -0.21 27.51
CA ILE A 75 -8.67 0.40 26.22
C ILE A 75 -9.00 1.88 26.26
N ARG A 76 -7.96 2.71 26.28
CA ARG A 76 -8.08 4.17 26.28
C ARG A 76 -7.75 4.74 24.91
N LEU A 77 -6.70 4.27 24.24
CA LEU A 77 -6.27 4.76 22.93
C LEU A 77 -6.34 3.68 21.84
N VAL A 78 -7.13 3.98 20.81
CA VAL A 78 -7.26 3.17 19.60
C VAL A 78 -6.58 3.88 18.42
N LEU A 79 -5.68 3.19 17.73
CA LEU A 79 -5.07 3.66 16.49
C LEU A 79 -5.62 2.85 15.31
N THR A 80 -6.36 3.50 14.42
CA THR A 80 -6.93 2.89 13.22
C THR A 80 -6.13 3.24 11.98
N ASN A 81 -5.56 2.21 11.37
CA ASN A 81 -4.79 2.27 10.14
C ASN A 81 -5.65 1.95 8.92
N GLY A 82 -5.24 2.47 7.76
CA GLY A 82 -5.81 2.08 6.48
C GLY A 82 -5.28 2.93 5.33
N VAL A 83 -5.35 2.41 4.11
CA VAL A 83 -4.92 3.14 2.89
C VAL A 83 -5.79 4.37 2.64
N ALA A 84 -5.37 5.28 1.77
CA ALA A 84 -6.23 6.40 1.40
C ALA A 84 -7.49 5.92 0.66
N GLY A 85 -8.56 6.71 0.77
CA GLY A 85 -9.86 6.37 0.18
C GLY A 85 -10.61 5.21 0.83
N ILE A 86 -9.98 4.44 1.73
CA ILE A 86 -10.54 3.20 2.32
C ILE A 86 -11.77 3.42 3.22
N GLY A 87 -12.07 4.67 3.57
CA GLY A 87 -13.25 5.03 4.35
C GLY A 87 -13.01 5.30 5.84
N LYS A 88 -11.76 5.58 6.26
CA LYS A 88 -11.44 5.98 7.66
C LYS A 88 -12.30 7.15 8.14
N THR A 89 -12.25 8.29 7.43
CA THR A 89 -13.06 9.49 7.74
C THR A 89 -14.56 9.20 7.66
N PHE A 90 -15.03 8.38 6.71
CA PHE A 90 -16.44 7.99 6.63
C PHE A 90 -16.88 7.16 7.85
N SER A 91 -15.99 6.32 8.39
CA SER A 91 -16.24 5.55 9.62
C SER A 91 -16.35 6.46 10.84
N VAL A 92 -15.45 7.44 10.95
CA VAL A 92 -15.50 8.47 12.00
C VAL A 92 -16.79 9.28 11.91
N GLN A 93 -17.20 9.69 10.70
CA GLN A 93 -18.45 10.40 10.48
C GLN A 93 -19.68 9.56 10.86
N LYS A 94 -19.70 8.27 10.49
CA LYS A 94 -20.80 7.36 10.85
C LYS A 94 -20.87 7.12 12.35
N PHE A 95 -19.75 6.83 13.00
CA PHE A 95 -19.66 6.70 14.47
C PHE A 95 -20.21 7.95 15.16
N THR A 96 -19.78 9.13 14.70
CA THR A 96 -20.19 10.42 15.27
C THR A 96 -21.68 10.69 15.06
N LEU A 97 -22.23 10.30 13.90
CA LEU A 97 -23.65 10.43 13.59
C LEU A 97 -24.50 9.55 14.49
N ASP A 98 -24.13 8.27 14.65
CA ASP A 98 -24.88 7.32 15.47
C ASP A 98 -24.89 7.72 16.94
N TRP A 99 -23.76 8.20 17.46
CA TRP A 99 -23.69 8.78 18.80
C TRP A 99 -24.62 9.99 18.94
N ALA A 100 -24.61 10.90 17.95
CA ALA A 100 -25.42 12.11 17.98
C ALA A 100 -26.93 11.86 17.77
N GLU A 101 -27.30 10.73 17.19
CA GLU A 101 -28.69 10.28 17.02
C GLU A 101 -29.19 9.42 18.19
N GLY A 102 -28.32 9.10 19.16
CA GLY A 102 -28.69 8.29 20.33
C GLY A 102 -28.74 6.78 20.04
N LEU A 103 -28.17 6.33 18.93
CA LEU A 103 -28.26 4.94 18.48
C LEU A 103 -27.22 4.04 19.16
N GLU A 104 -25.99 4.53 19.32
CA GLU A 104 -24.84 3.74 19.77
C GLU A 104 -23.88 4.56 20.67
N ASN A 105 -23.01 3.89 21.45
CA ASN A 105 -21.95 4.49 22.28
C ASN A 105 -22.41 5.57 23.28
N GLN A 106 -23.63 5.42 23.83
CA GLN A 106 -24.23 6.39 24.76
C GLN A 106 -23.59 6.41 26.15
N ASP A 107 -22.63 5.52 26.41
CA ASP A 107 -21.77 5.55 27.58
C ASP A 107 -20.78 6.74 27.55
N VAL A 108 -20.48 7.27 26.36
CA VAL A 108 -19.64 8.47 26.17
C VAL A 108 -20.49 9.74 26.38
N SER A 109 -20.12 10.55 27.37
CA SER A 109 -20.85 11.78 27.72
C SER A 109 -20.58 12.94 26.76
N LEU A 110 -19.37 13.01 26.19
CA LEU A 110 -18.96 14.07 25.29
C LEU A 110 -18.05 13.51 24.18
N LEU A 111 -18.44 13.72 22.92
CA LEU A 111 -17.63 13.37 21.75
C LEU A 111 -17.03 14.64 21.15
N VAL A 112 -15.71 14.67 21.01
CA VAL A 112 -14.95 15.77 20.39
C VAL A 112 -14.27 15.24 19.14
N LEU A 113 -14.73 15.69 17.98
CA LEU A 113 -14.10 15.39 16.69
C LEU A 113 -13.19 16.55 16.27
N LEU A 114 -11.90 16.25 16.03
CA LEU A 114 -10.87 17.17 15.55
C LEU A 114 -10.11 16.51 14.41
N SER A 115 -10.00 17.16 13.25
CA SER A 115 -9.11 16.69 12.18
C SER A 115 -7.71 17.29 12.33
N PHE A 116 -6.66 16.52 12.05
CA PHE A 116 -5.30 17.07 11.97
C PHE A 116 -5.17 18.16 10.89
N ARG A 117 -6.00 18.11 9.83
CA ARG A 117 -6.10 19.20 8.84
C ARG A 117 -6.54 20.52 9.49
N GLU A 118 -7.51 20.45 10.40
CA GLU A 118 -8.03 21.62 11.13
C GLU A 118 -6.99 22.13 12.13
N LEU A 119 -6.31 21.22 12.83
CA LEU A 119 -5.30 21.56 13.84
C LEU A 119 -4.07 22.23 13.21
N ASN A 120 -3.73 21.90 11.96
CA ASN A 120 -2.63 22.55 11.24
C ASN A 120 -2.82 24.07 11.07
N LEU A 121 -4.06 24.56 11.03
CA LEU A 121 -4.36 25.98 10.83
C LEU A 121 -4.00 26.85 12.04
N ILE A 122 -3.93 26.25 13.22
CA ILE A 122 -3.68 26.92 14.50
C ILE A 122 -2.37 26.50 15.16
N ARG A 123 -1.49 25.84 14.40
CA ARG A 123 -0.26 25.23 14.92
C ARG A 123 0.69 26.21 15.60
N ASP A 124 0.67 27.46 15.16
CA ASP A 124 1.59 28.53 15.58
C ASP A 124 1.04 29.33 16.78
N GLU A 125 -0.18 29.03 17.22
CA GLU A 125 -0.86 29.71 18.32
C GLU A 125 -0.85 28.89 19.63
N GLN A 126 -1.13 29.54 20.75
CA GLN A 126 -1.21 28.88 22.06
C GLN A 126 -2.61 28.87 22.63
N TYR A 127 -3.03 27.67 23.06
CA TYR A 127 -4.34 27.39 23.60
C TYR A 127 -4.23 26.61 24.91
N SER A 128 -5.24 26.75 25.77
CA SER A 128 -5.55 25.69 26.74
C SER A 128 -6.47 24.66 26.08
N LEU A 129 -6.53 23.43 26.59
CA LEU A 129 -7.45 22.43 26.04
C LEU A 129 -8.91 22.91 26.09
N LEU A 130 -9.31 23.58 27.17
CA LEU A 130 -10.67 24.12 27.31
C LEU A 130 -10.96 25.18 26.22
N THR A 131 -10.04 26.12 26.01
CA THR A 131 -10.20 27.14 24.96
C THR A 131 -10.16 26.54 23.55
N LEU A 132 -9.34 25.50 23.33
CA LEU A 132 -9.27 24.77 22.06
C LEU A 132 -10.61 24.11 21.74
N LEU A 133 -11.27 23.53 22.73
CA LEU A 133 -12.61 22.95 22.60
C LEU A 133 -13.66 24.01 22.26
N HIS A 134 -13.61 25.18 22.90
CA HIS A 134 -14.54 26.29 22.62
C HIS A 134 -14.34 26.86 21.21
N VAL A 135 -13.11 26.83 20.70
CA VAL A 135 -12.73 27.25 19.35
C VAL A 135 -13.34 26.34 18.29
N PHE A 136 -13.18 25.02 18.42
CA PHE A 136 -13.70 24.06 17.43
C PHE A 136 -15.19 23.75 17.61
N HIS A 137 -15.71 23.88 18.82
CA HIS A 137 -17.10 23.58 19.15
C HIS A 137 -17.69 24.70 20.02
N PRO A 138 -18.14 25.83 19.43
CA PRO A 138 -18.67 26.98 20.17
C PRO A 138 -19.83 26.64 21.11
N THR A 139 -20.59 25.58 20.82
CA THR A 139 -21.65 25.06 21.69
C THR A 139 -21.14 24.60 23.06
N LEU A 140 -19.85 24.30 23.19
CA LEU A 140 -19.19 23.88 24.43
C LEU A 140 -18.76 25.05 25.33
N GLN A 141 -19.03 26.32 24.96
CA GLN A 141 -18.70 27.49 25.81
C GLN A 141 -19.28 27.40 27.23
N LYS A 142 -20.37 26.65 27.43
CA LYS A 142 -21.01 26.42 28.74
C LYS A 142 -20.37 25.29 29.56
N VAL A 143 -19.43 24.55 28.97
CA VAL A 143 -18.69 23.47 29.63
C VAL A 143 -17.48 24.08 30.33
N THR A 144 -17.38 23.84 31.64
CA THR A 144 -16.27 24.29 32.49
C THR A 144 -15.23 23.19 32.64
N ALA A 145 -14.05 23.54 33.15
CA ALA A 145 -12.97 22.58 33.41
C ALA A 145 -13.41 21.44 34.35
N GLU A 146 -14.20 21.75 35.38
CA GLU A 146 -14.67 20.78 36.37
C GLU A 146 -15.64 19.78 35.73
N LYS A 147 -16.54 20.25 34.85
CA LYS A 147 -17.44 19.36 34.10
C LYS A 147 -16.66 18.45 33.17
N LEU A 148 -15.63 18.98 32.50
CA LEU A 148 -14.80 18.21 31.59
C LEU A 148 -14.06 17.07 32.30
N ALA A 149 -13.62 17.30 33.55
CA ALA A 149 -12.89 16.32 34.35
C ALA A 149 -13.74 15.12 34.82
N VAL A 150 -15.06 15.28 34.93
CA VAL A 150 -15.99 14.23 35.40
C VAL A 150 -16.68 13.51 34.24
N CYS A 151 -16.67 14.10 33.04
CA CYS A 151 -17.26 13.50 31.85
C CYS A 151 -16.41 12.36 31.29
N LYS A 152 -17.06 11.29 30.81
CA LYS A 152 -16.40 10.33 29.91
C LYS A 152 -16.30 10.98 28.53
N VAL A 153 -15.14 11.54 28.22
CA VAL A 153 -14.88 12.25 26.95
C VAL A 153 -14.22 11.30 25.96
N LEU A 154 -14.67 11.32 24.71
CA LEU A 154 -13.99 10.68 23.58
C LEU A 154 -13.46 11.75 22.64
N PHE A 155 -12.14 11.76 22.45
CA PHE A 155 -11.48 12.55 21.42
C PHE A 155 -11.25 11.69 20.17
N ILE A 156 -11.71 12.17 19.02
CA ILE A 156 -11.41 11.55 17.73
C ILE A 156 -10.50 12.49 16.95
N PHE A 157 -9.29 12.03 16.66
CA PHE A 157 -8.29 12.70 15.85
C PHE A 157 -8.22 12.06 14.46
N ASP A 158 -8.86 12.71 13.48
CA ASP A 158 -8.95 12.17 12.11
C ASP A 158 -7.81 12.69 11.22
N GLY A 159 -7.07 11.76 10.59
CA GLY A 159 -6.09 12.06 9.54
C GLY A 159 -4.69 12.43 10.03
N LEU A 160 -4.09 11.66 10.94
CA LEU A 160 -2.72 11.93 11.45
C LEU A 160 -1.67 12.08 10.35
N ASP A 161 -1.84 11.38 9.22
CA ASP A 161 -0.96 11.46 8.06
C ASP A 161 -0.97 12.81 7.34
N GLU A 162 -1.88 13.69 7.71
CA GLU A 162 -2.00 15.05 7.18
C GLU A 162 -1.49 16.08 8.20
N SER A 163 -1.02 15.63 9.37
CA SER A 163 -0.46 16.48 10.40
C SER A 163 0.85 17.14 9.93
N ARG A 164 0.95 18.44 10.14
CA ARG A 164 2.20 19.23 10.07
C ARG A 164 2.71 19.58 11.47
N LEU A 165 2.07 19.04 12.50
CA LEU A 165 2.43 19.23 13.89
C LEU A 165 3.60 18.33 14.24
N SER A 166 4.61 18.89 14.91
CA SER A 166 5.72 18.11 15.43
C SER A 166 5.31 17.46 16.75
N LEU A 167 4.84 16.21 16.70
CA LEU A 167 4.46 15.44 17.89
C LEU A 167 5.72 14.84 18.54
N ASP A 168 6.36 15.62 19.40
CA ASP A 168 7.53 15.17 20.17
C ASP A 168 7.09 14.54 21.50
N PHE A 169 7.21 13.22 21.59
CA PHE A 169 6.88 12.45 22.80
C PHE A 169 8.07 12.32 23.77
N ASN A 170 9.27 12.77 23.38
CA ASN A 170 10.48 12.67 24.19
C ASN A 170 10.72 13.92 25.04
N ASN A 171 10.27 15.09 24.57
CA ASN A 171 10.53 16.37 25.23
C ASN A 171 9.39 16.76 26.19
N ARG A 172 9.73 16.88 27.48
CA ARG A 172 8.81 16.70 28.62
C ARG A 172 8.16 17.99 29.15
N LYS A 173 7.57 18.84 28.30
CA LYS A 173 6.68 19.85 28.87
C LYS A 173 5.35 19.19 29.21
N VAL A 174 5.25 18.76 30.47
CA VAL A 174 4.04 18.10 30.99
C VAL A 174 2.95 19.14 31.19
N VAL A 175 1.81 18.91 30.55
CA VAL A 175 0.60 19.72 30.67
C VAL A 175 -0.49 18.80 31.20
N SER A 176 -0.93 19.04 32.43
CA SER A 176 -1.97 18.23 33.09
C SER A 176 -3.25 19.01 33.40
N ASP A 177 -3.19 20.34 33.36
CA ASP A 177 -4.34 21.23 33.60
C ASP A 177 -4.98 21.65 32.27
N VAL A 178 -6.29 21.42 32.15
CA VAL A 178 -7.09 21.76 30.96
C VAL A 178 -7.18 23.27 30.67
N THR A 179 -6.84 24.11 31.65
CA THR A 179 -6.82 25.58 31.56
C THR A 179 -5.42 26.14 31.27
N GLN A 180 -4.37 25.33 31.39
CA GLN A 180 -3.00 25.74 31.10
C GLN A 180 -2.81 25.97 29.60
N LYS A 181 -2.36 27.18 29.23
CA LYS A 181 -2.01 27.49 27.83
C LYS A 181 -0.69 26.83 27.43
N SER A 182 -0.68 26.23 26.25
CA SER A 182 0.47 25.56 25.65
C SER A 182 0.31 25.50 24.13
N SER A 183 1.34 25.03 23.42
CA SER A 183 1.20 24.82 21.97
C SER A 183 0.24 23.66 21.68
N VAL A 184 -0.38 23.66 20.49
CA VAL A 184 -1.28 22.57 20.07
C VAL A 184 -0.57 21.21 20.10
N ASN A 185 0.71 21.17 19.70
CA ASN A 185 1.51 19.94 19.72
C ASN A 185 1.64 19.38 21.15
N GLU A 186 1.95 20.26 22.12
CA GLU A 186 2.08 19.89 23.53
C GLU A 186 0.75 19.40 24.12
N LEU A 187 -0.38 20.04 23.78
CA LEU A 187 -1.69 19.58 24.23
C LEU A 187 -2.03 18.18 23.71
N LEU A 188 -1.77 17.93 22.41
CA LEU A 188 -2.05 16.64 21.79
C LEU A 188 -1.16 15.53 22.33
N THR A 189 0.15 15.76 22.47
CA THR A 189 1.07 14.74 23.01
C THR A 189 0.72 14.39 24.45
N ASN A 190 0.39 15.38 25.29
CA ASN A 190 -0.01 15.13 26.68
C ASN A 190 -1.37 14.41 26.79
N LEU A 191 -2.32 14.67 25.89
CA LEU A 191 -3.59 13.94 25.84
C LEU A 191 -3.38 12.48 25.37
N ILE A 192 -2.54 12.29 24.34
CA ILE A 192 -2.16 10.96 23.81
C ILE A 192 -1.34 10.15 24.82
N GLN A 193 -0.55 10.79 25.67
CA GLN A 193 0.17 10.12 26.77
C GLN A 193 -0.70 9.88 28.00
N GLY A 194 -1.86 10.52 28.10
CA GLY A 194 -2.74 10.45 29.27
C GLY A 194 -2.31 11.36 30.43
N ASN A 195 -1.38 12.30 30.22
CA ASN A 195 -1.04 13.34 31.20
C ASN A 195 -2.18 14.37 31.36
N LEU A 196 -2.89 14.63 30.26
CA LEU A 196 -4.03 15.54 30.18
C LEU A 196 -5.31 14.71 29.99
N LEU A 197 -6.29 14.87 30.89
CA LEU A 197 -7.52 14.05 30.93
C LEU A 197 -7.24 12.53 30.85
N PRO A 198 -6.64 11.91 31.89
CA PRO A 198 -6.23 10.50 31.86
C PRO A 198 -7.38 9.50 31.60
N SER A 199 -8.62 9.86 31.94
CA SER A 199 -9.79 9.01 31.74
C SER A 199 -10.47 9.21 30.38
N ALA A 200 -9.95 10.10 29.53
CA ALA A 200 -10.52 10.33 28.20
C ALA A 200 -10.12 9.22 27.23
N LEU A 201 -11.09 8.78 26.42
CA LEU A 201 -10.85 7.88 25.31
C LEU A 201 -10.29 8.68 24.13
N VAL A 202 -9.38 8.05 23.38
CA VAL A 202 -8.71 8.66 22.22
C VAL A 202 -8.78 7.71 21.04
N TRP A 203 -9.35 8.17 19.93
CA TRP A 203 -9.35 7.45 18.66
C TRP A 203 -8.56 8.23 17.63
N ILE A 204 -7.50 7.63 17.08
CA ILE A 204 -6.67 8.25 16.03
C ILE A 204 -6.84 7.47 14.74
N THR A 205 -7.11 8.14 13.62
CA THR A 205 -7.05 7.53 12.29
C THR A 205 -5.80 7.99 11.55
N SER A 206 -5.14 7.08 10.84
CA SER A 206 -3.91 7.41 10.11
C SER A 206 -3.70 6.53 8.89
N ARG A 207 -2.93 7.04 7.91
CA ARG A 207 -2.18 6.14 7.03
C ARG A 207 -1.06 5.43 7.82
N PRO A 208 -0.78 4.17 7.50
CA PRO A 208 0.24 3.32 8.12
C PRO A 208 1.63 3.98 8.24
N ALA A 209 2.08 4.68 7.19
CA ALA A 209 3.38 5.34 7.19
C ALA A 209 3.50 6.44 8.27
N ALA A 210 2.41 7.15 8.55
CA ALA A 210 2.38 8.21 9.56
C ALA A 210 2.01 7.71 10.96
N ALA A 211 1.45 6.51 11.06
CA ALA A 211 1.06 5.90 12.33
C ALA A 211 2.25 5.74 13.29
N ASN A 212 3.46 5.53 12.75
CA ASN A 212 4.72 5.42 13.49
C ASN A 212 5.10 6.71 14.26
N GLN A 213 4.43 7.83 14.01
CA GLN A 213 4.61 9.05 14.82
C GLN A 213 4.10 8.85 16.26
N ILE A 214 3.14 7.94 16.47
CA ILE A 214 2.62 7.62 17.79
C ILE A 214 3.43 6.47 18.38
N PRO A 215 4.04 6.64 19.57
CA PRO A 215 4.78 5.57 20.22
C PRO A 215 3.87 4.36 20.50
N PRO A 216 4.29 3.12 20.19
CA PRO A 216 3.50 1.92 20.46
C PRO A 216 3.10 1.79 21.94
N SER A 217 3.91 2.32 22.86
CA SER A 217 3.63 2.33 24.30
C SER A 217 2.41 3.18 24.70
N CYS A 218 1.92 4.06 23.82
CA CYS A 218 0.75 4.89 24.07
C CYS A 218 -0.54 4.28 23.52
N VAL A 219 -0.44 3.22 22.70
CA VAL A 219 -1.54 2.62 21.94
C VAL A 219 -1.99 1.34 22.63
N ASP A 220 -3.25 1.30 23.07
CA ASP A 220 -3.80 0.12 23.73
C ASP A 220 -4.32 -0.90 22.71
N ARG A 221 -4.88 -0.41 21.59
CA ARG A 221 -5.42 -1.24 20.51
C ARG A 221 -5.10 -0.65 19.14
N VAL A 222 -4.65 -1.50 18.22
CA VAL A 222 -4.48 -1.16 16.80
C VAL A 222 -5.58 -1.84 16.00
N THR A 223 -6.20 -1.12 15.07
CA THR A 223 -7.19 -1.66 14.14
C THR A 223 -6.81 -1.30 12.71
N GLU A 224 -7.22 -2.10 11.74
CA GLU A 224 -6.99 -1.86 10.32
C GLU A 224 -8.29 -1.90 9.53
N VAL A 225 -8.58 -0.82 8.78
CA VAL A 225 -9.68 -0.78 7.82
C VAL A 225 -9.22 -1.44 6.53
N ARG A 226 -9.86 -2.57 6.20
CA ARG A 226 -9.56 -3.39 5.01
C ARG A 226 -10.41 -3.02 3.79
N GLY A 227 -11.45 -2.21 3.97
CA GLY A 227 -12.37 -1.80 2.91
C GLY A 227 -13.60 -2.70 2.79
N PHE A 228 -14.08 -2.92 1.57
CA PHE A 228 -15.24 -3.75 1.27
C PHE A 228 -14.85 -5.19 0.93
N THR A 229 -15.47 -6.14 1.62
CA THR A 229 -15.59 -7.54 1.19
C THR A 229 -16.50 -7.66 -0.03
N ASP A 230 -16.45 -8.77 -0.76
CA ASP A 230 -17.27 -8.96 -1.97
C ASP A 230 -18.77 -8.74 -1.74
N PRO A 231 -19.39 -9.23 -0.64
CA PRO A 231 -20.79 -8.92 -0.33
C PRO A 231 -21.02 -7.41 -0.12
N GLN A 232 -20.11 -6.72 0.58
CA GLN A 232 -20.20 -5.27 0.82
C GLN A 232 -20.03 -4.46 -0.46
N LYS A 233 -19.20 -4.90 -1.41
CA LYS A 233 -19.07 -4.28 -2.73
C LYS A 233 -20.43 -4.26 -3.43
N GLU A 234 -21.11 -5.41 -3.47
CA GLU A 234 -22.43 -5.51 -4.11
C GLU A 234 -23.49 -4.68 -3.36
N GLU A 235 -23.49 -4.73 -2.02
CA GLU A 235 -24.37 -3.90 -1.20
C GLU A 235 -24.22 -2.41 -1.52
N TYR A 236 -22.98 -1.93 -1.64
CA TYR A 236 -22.70 -0.53 -2.00
C TYR A 236 -23.37 -0.13 -3.32
N PHE A 237 -23.21 -0.94 -4.38
CA PHE A 237 -23.80 -0.62 -5.69
C PHE A 237 -25.33 -0.69 -5.68
N ARG A 238 -25.92 -1.64 -4.92
CA ARG A 238 -27.37 -1.73 -4.73
C ARG A 238 -27.94 -0.55 -3.95
N ARG A 239 -27.27 -0.09 -2.88
CA ARG A 239 -27.71 1.09 -2.11
C ARG A 239 -27.64 2.37 -2.93
N ARG A 240 -26.68 2.46 -3.84
CA ARG A 240 -26.41 3.68 -4.62
C ARG A 240 -27.34 3.89 -5.81
N SER A 241 -27.99 2.84 -6.31
CA SER A 241 -28.95 2.91 -7.41
C SER A 241 -30.28 2.32 -6.98
N SER A 242 -31.37 3.10 -7.09
CA SER A 242 -32.72 2.55 -6.97
C SER A 242 -33.13 1.69 -8.18
N ASP A 243 -32.39 1.80 -9.28
CA ASP A 243 -32.55 0.97 -10.47
C ASP A 243 -31.75 -0.32 -10.30
N GLU A 244 -32.48 -1.42 -10.14
CA GLU A 244 -31.95 -2.76 -9.92
C GLU A 244 -31.21 -3.28 -11.16
N GLU A 245 -31.68 -3.00 -12.38
CA GLU A 245 -31.04 -3.43 -13.62
C GLU A 245 -29.68 -2.75 -13.77
N LEU A 246 -29.62 -1.44 -13.53
CA LEU A 246 -28.38 -0.66 -13.55
C LEU A 246 -27.37 -1.19 -12.53
N SER A 247 -27.84 -1.49 -11.31
CA SER A 247 -26.99 -2.03 -10.24
C SER A 247 -26.44 -3.41 -10.60
N ASN A 248 -27.27 -4.29 -11.17
CA ASN A 248 -26.90 -5.65 -11.56
C ASN A 248 -25.91 -5.65 -12.74
N ARG A 249 -26.12 -4.79 -13.74
CA ARG A 249 -25.16 -4.60 -14.85
C ARG A 249 -23.82 -4.06 -14.34
N THR A 250 -23.84 -3.12 -13.40
CA THR A 250 -22.64 -2.58 -12.77
C THR A 250 -21.86 -3.67 -12.02
N ILE A 251 -22.54 -4.43 -11.17
CA ILE A 251 -21.94 -5.54 -10.40
C ILE A 251 -21.37 -6.61 -11.36
N SER A 252 -22.11 -6.96 -12.42
CA SER A 252 -21.66 -7.92 -13.43
C SER A 252 -20.38 -7.44 -14.12
N HIS A 253 -20.35 -6.20 -14.61
CA HIS A 253 -19.16 -5.62 -15.24
C HIS A 253 -17.94 -5.64 -14.31
N ILE A 254 -18.11 -5.24 -13.05
CA ILE A 254 -17.03 -5.25 -12.06
C ILE A 254 -16.51 -6.67 -11.84
N LYS A 255 -17.38 -7.68 -11.76
CA LYS A 255 -16.97 -9.09 -11.64
C LYS A 255 -16.20 -9.61 -12.85
N THR A 256 -16.51 -9.11 -14.06
CA THR A 256 -15.76 -9.49 -15.27
C THR A 256 -14.36 -8.88 -15.36
N SER A 257 -14.14 -7.70 -14.76
CA SER A 257 -12.83 -7.04 -14.73
C SER A 257 -12.15 -7.22 -13.38
N ARG A 258 -11.12 -8.07 -13.35
CA ARG A 258 -10.36 -8.36 -12.12
C ARG A 258 -9.78 -7.10 -11.49
N THR A 259 -9.21 -6.20 -12.30
CA THR A 259 -8.64 -4.94 -11.83
C THR A 259 -9.70 -4.06 -11.15
N LEU A 260 -10.86 -3.87 -11.79
CA LEU A 260 -11.96 -3.09 -11.19
C LEU A 260 -12.49 -3.76 -9.92
N HIS A 261 -12.60 -5.09 -9.90
CA HIS A 261 -13.06 -5.85 -8.75
C HIS A 261 -12.17 -5.67 -7.50
N ILE A 262 -10.84 -5.67 -7.69
CA ILE A 262 -9.87 -5.43 -6.61
C ILE A 262 -9.96 -4.00 -6.12
N MET A 263 -9.97 -3.05 -7.05
CA MET A 263 -10.01 -1.62 -6.74
C MET A 263 -11.29 -1.24 -6.00
N CYS A 264 -12.43 -1.85 -6.37
CA CYS A 264 -13.69 -1.72 -5.63
C CYS A 264 -13.66 -2.33 -4.21
N GLY A 265 -12.54 -2.88 -3.74
CA GLY A 265 -12.31 -3.04 -2.29
C GLY A 265 -12.26 -1.69 -1.56
N VAL A 266 -11.99 -0.58 -2.26
CA VAL A 266 -11.96 0.76 -1.68
C VAL A 266 -13.22 1.54 -2.06
N PRO A 267 -13.91 2.14 -1.08
CA PRO A 267 -15.13 2.91 -1.33
C PRO A 267 -14.98 4.01 -2.39
N VAL A 268 -13.84 4.71 -2.44
CA VAL A 268 -13.62 5.78 -3.43
C VAL A 268 -13.64 5.25 -4.88
N PHE A 269 -13.06 4.07 -5.13
CA PHE A 269 -13.09 3.45 -6.45
C PHE A 269 -14.49 2.96 -6.78
N CYS A 270 -15.27 2.48 -5.80
CA CYS A 270 -16.68 2.17 -6.01
C CYS A 270 -17.49 3.43 -6.39
N TRP A 271 -17.22 4.57 -5.75
CA TRP A 271 -17.86 5.84 -6.08
C TRP A 271 -17.52 6.34 -7.49
N ILE A 272 -16.24 6.29 -7.90
CA ILE A 272 -15.80 6.62 -9.27
C ILE A 272 -16.49 5.69 -10.27
N THR A 273 -16.43 4.39 -10.03
CA THR A 273 -17.02 3.35 -10.89
C THR A 273 -18.53 3.52 -11.03
N ALA A 274 -19.26 3.71 -9.92
CA ALA A 274 -20.69 3.95 -9.95
C ALA A 274 -21.04 5.24 -10.71
N THR A 275 -20.21 6.29 -10.56
CA THR A 275 -20.41 7.57 -11.25
C THR A 275 -20.29 7.44 -12.76
N VAL A 276 -19.23 6.76 -13.23
CA VAL A 276 -18.96 6.53 -14.65
C VAL A 276 -20.01 5.61 -15.26
N LEU A 277 -20.22 4.44 -14.66
CA LEU A 277 -21.12 3.44 -15.22
C LEU A 277 -22.57 3.90 -15.22
N LYS A 278 -23.02 4.64 -14.19
CA LYS A 278 -24.35 5.27 -14.20
C LYS A 278 -24.50 6.20 -15.40
N HIS A 279 -23.53 7.06 -15.68
CA HIS A 279 -23.61 7.96 -16.85
C HIS A 279 -23.62 7.18 -18.17
N MET A 280 -22.70 6.23 -18.35
CA MET A 280 -22.59 5.47 -19.60
C MET A 280 -23.80 4.56 -19.88
N LEU A 281 -24.38 3.96 -18.84
CA LEU A 281 -25.51 3.03 -18.98
C LEU A 281 -26.86 3.74 -19.14
N THR A 282 -26.98 4.99 -18.68
CA THR A 282 -28.22 5.80 -18.78
C THR A 282 -28.26 6.71 -20.00
N THR A 283 -27.14 6.97 -20.65
CA THR A 283 -27.07 7.81 -21.85
C THR A 283 -27.07 6.95 -23.12
N GLU A 284 -27.53 7.50 -24.25
CA GLU A 284 -27.57 6.79 -25.56
C GLU A 284 -26.17 6.42 -26.11
N GLN A 285 -25.09 6.80 -25.41
CA GLN A 285 -23.72 6.40 -25.70
C GLN A 285 -23.51 4.92 -25.32
N ARG A 286 -24.06 4.00 -26.13
CA ARG A 286 -23.80 2.54 -26.07
C ARG A 286 -22.37 2.18 -26.51
N GLY A 287 -21.36 2.86 -25.98
CA GLY A 287 -19.97 2.47 -26.13
C GLY A 287 -19.63 1.24 -25.28
N GLU A 288 -18.46 0.65 -25.52
CA GLU A 288 -17.94 -0.38 -24.62
C GLU A 288 -17.69 0.19 -23.22
N LEU A 289 -17.97 -0.60 -22.19
CA LEU A 289 -17.69 -0.19 -20.81
C LEU A 289 -16.18 -0.14 -20.54
N PRO A 290 -15.71 0.74 -19.64
CA PRO A 290 -14.28 0.88 -19.35
C PRO A 290 -13.67 -0.44 -18.90
N LYS A 291 -12.60 -0.87 -19.57
CA LYS A 291 -11.88 -2.13 -19.29
C LYS A 291 -10.64 -1.88 -18.43
N THR A 292 -9.96 -0.75 -18.65
CA THR A 292 -8.73 -0.34 -17.95
C THR A 292 -9.02 0.76 -16.92
N LEU A 293 -8.04 1.04 -16.03
CA LEU A 293 -8.17 2.17 -15.12
C LEU A 293 -8.12 3.49 -15.89
N THR A 294 -7.27 3.59 -16.90
CA THR A 294 -7.18 4.80 -17.72
C THR A 294 -8.51 5.10 -18.40
N ASP A 295 -9.17 4.11 -19.00
CA ASP A 295 -10.50 4.29 -19.59
C ASP A 295 -11.51 4.80 -18.55
N LEU A 296 -11.51 4.19 -17.35
CA LEU A 296 -12.43 4.56 -16.28
C LEU A 296 -12.22 6.03 -15.87
N TYR A 297 -10.97 6.46 -15.70
CA TYR A 297 -10.62 7.81 -15.30
C TYR A 297 -10.84 8.84 -16.41
N SER A 298 -10.58 8.49 -17.67
CA SER A 298 -10.90 9.33 -18.82
C SER A 298 -12.41 9.58 -18.92
N HIS A 299 -13.22 8.54 -18.78
CA HIS A 299 -14.67 8.69 -18.72
C HIS A 299 -15.11 9.45 -17.46
N PHE A 300 -14.46 9.23 -16.32
CA PHE A 300 -14.75 9.99 -15.10
C PHE A 300 -14.55 11.49 -15.33
N LEU A 301 -13.42 11.91 -15.90
CA LEU A 301 -13.15 13.31 -16.19
C LEU A 301 -14.19 13.91 -17.16
N LEU A 302 -14.57 13.16 -18.20
CA LEU A 302 -15.63 13.56 -19.12
C LEU A 302 -17.00 13.70 -18.43
N VAL A 303 -17.33 12.81 -17.51
CA VAL A 303 -18.59 12.90 -16.74
C VAL A 303 -18.59 14.17 -15.88
N GLN A 304 -17.45 14.52 -15.27
CA GLN A 304 -17.35 15.74 -14.47
C GLN A 304 -17.50 17.00 -15.33
N THR A 305 -16.99 17.00 -16.57
CA THR A 305 -17.11 18.16 -17.46
C THR A 305 -18.51 18.34 -18.00
N LYS A 306 -19.19 17.25 -18.41
CA LYS A 306 -20.61 17.31 -18.78
C LYS A 306 -21.49 17.77 -17.62
N ARG A 307 -21.20 17.33 -16.40
CA ARG A 307 -21.94 17.75 -15.20
C ARG A 307 -21.76 19.23 -14.87
N LYS A 308 -20.59 19.81 -15.13
CA LYS A 308 -20.38 21.26 -15.01
C LYS A 308 -21.33 22.02 -15.94
N LYS A 309 -21.37 21.67 -17.23
CA LYS A 309 -22.24 22.33 -18.21
C LYS A 309 -23.70 22.34 -17.75
N ASN A 310 -24.20 21.20 -17.28
CA ASN A 310 -25.58 21.10 -16.77
C ASN A 310 -25.85 21.90 -15.48
N LYS A 311 -24.83 22.22 -14.68
CA LYS A 311 -24.98 22.95 -13.40
C LYS A 311 -24.90 24.47 -13.55
N TYR A 312 -24.19 24.98 -14.56
CA TYR A 312 -23.83 26.39 -14.65
C TYR A 312 -24.17 27.05 -16.00
N ASP A 313 -24.43 26.29 -17.07
CA ASP A 313 -24.81 26.83 -18.38
C ASP A 313 -26.29 26.58 -18.66
N GLU A 314 -27.14 27.60 -18.47
CA GLU A 314 -28.50 27.62 -19.00
C GLU A 314 -28.47 27.97 -20.51
N GLY A 315 -28.37 26.95 -21.37
CA GLY A 315 -28.98 27.03 -22.70
C GLY A 315 -28.10 27.35 -23.91
N HIS A 316 -27.09 26.53 -24.21
CA HIS A 316 -26.66 26.33 -25.61
C HIS A 316 -26.30 24.87 -25.88
N GLU A 317 -27.13 24.21 -26.70
CA GLU A 317 -26.85 22.93 -27.34
C GLU A 317 -25.65 23.09 -28.29
N THR A 318 -24.43 22.95 -27.76
CA THR A 318 -23.26 22.57 -28.56
C THR A 318 -23.07 21.06 -28.45
N SER A 319 -22.54 20.45 -29.51
CA SER A 319 -22.43 18.99 -29.66
C SER A 319 -21.94 18.30 -28.36
N PRO A 320 -22.54 17.17 -27.93
CA PRO A 320 -22.27 16.54 -26.63
C PRO A 320 -20.83 16.01 -26.39
N GLN A 321 -19.93 16.21 -27.36
CA GLN A 321 -18.63 15.53 -27.43
C GLN A 321 -17.42 16.46 -27.26
N GLU A 322 -17.58 17.78 -27.34
CA GLU A 322 -16.44 18.71 -27.31
C GLU A 322 -16.32 19.48 -25.97
N LEU A 323 -15.13 19.42 -25.39
CA LEU A 323 -14.70 20.26 -24.26
C LEU A 323 -14.60 21.71 -24.73
N THR A 324 -15.13 22.67 -23.96
CA THR A 324 -14.91 24.08 -24.30
C THR A 324 -13.45 24.46 -24.06
N GLU A 325 -12.93 25.48 -24.76
CA GLU A 325 -11.54 25.93 -24.55
C GLU A 325 -11.31 26.41 -23.10
N ALA A 326 -12.34 26.99 -22.47
CA ALA A 326 -12.31 27.36 -21.06
C ALA A 326 -12.23 26.14 -20.12
N ASP A 327 -12.99 25.08 -20.39
CA ASP A 327 -12.91 23.82 -19.63
C ASP A 327 -11.51 23.19 -19.74
N ARG A 328 -10.96 23.22 -20.95
CA ARG A 328 -9.62 22.72 -21.26
C ARG A 328 -8.56 23.45 -20.44
N GLU A 329 -8.59 24.78 -20.44
CA GLU A 329 -7.62 25.59 -19.71
C GLU A 329 -7.65 25.29 -18.21
N VAL A 330 -8.84 25.24 -17.60
CA VAL A 330 -8.97 24.95 -16.16
C VAL A 330 -8.45 23.55 -15.83
N LEU A 331 -8.81 22.53 -16.62
CA LEU A 331 -8.35 21.16 -16.39
C LEU A 331 -6.83 21.00 -16.55
N LEU A 332 -6.22 21.71 -17.50
CA LEU A 332 -4.76 21.71 -17.68
C LEU A 332 -4.04 22.39 -16.52
N LYS A 333 -4.57 23.51 -16.01
CA LYS A 333 -4.02 24.16 -14.81
C LYS A 333 -4.17 23.26 -13.58
N LEU A 334 -5.30 22.55 -13.43
CA LEU A 334 -5.49 21.56 -12.36
C LEU A 334 -4.52 20.38 -12.51
N GLY A 335 -4.26 19.91 -13.73
CA GLY A 335 -3.27 18.87 -14.00
C GLY A 335 -1.83 19.31 -13.72
N ARG A 336 -1.49 20.58 -14.02
CA ARG A 336 -0.21 21.18 -13.62
C ARG A 336 -0.05 21.18 -12.10
N LEU A 337 -1.07 21.68 -11.38
CA LEU A 337 -1.08 21.70 -9.93
C LEU A 337 -0.94 20.29 -9.35
N ALA A 338 -1.66 19.32 -9.91
CA ALA A 338 -1.59 17.91 -9.54
C ALA A 338 -0.17 17.35 -9.68
N PHE A 339 0.49 17.65 -10.80
CA PHE A 339 1.86 17.23 -11.09
C PHE A 339 2.89 17.86 -10.14
N GLU A 340 2.83 19.19 -9.93
CA GLU A 340 3.73 19.91 -9.01
C GLU A 340 3.61 19.43 -7.55
N HIS A 341 2.46 18.83 -7.21
CA HIS A 341 2.15 18.32 -5.87
C HIS A 341 2.31 16.79 -5.73
N LEU A 342 2.73 16.06 -6.77
CA LEU A 342 2.95 14.61 -6.65
C LEU A 342 4.00 14.26 -5.58
N GLU A 343 5.04 15.09 -5.43
CA GLU A 343 6.08 14.90 -4.41
C GLU A 343 5.80 15.68 -3.10
N LYS A 344 4.95 16.72 -3.15
CA LYS A 344 4.64 17.61 -2.02
C LYS A 344 3.39 17.19 -1.22
N GLY A 345 2.60 16.26 -1.74
CA GLY A 345 1.37 15.74 -1.13
C GLY A 345 0.07 16.38 -1.66
N ASN A 346 -1.08 15.81 -1.29
CA ASN A 346 -2.37 16.06 -1.99
C ASN A 346 -3.14 17.33 -1.54
N MET A 347 -2.56 18.15 -0.67
CA MET A 347 -3.20 19.35 -0.11
C MET A 347 -2.49 20.60 -0.60
N PHE A 348 -3.28 21.59 -1.00
CA PHE A 348 -2.80 22.86 -1.51
C PHE A 348 -3.73 24.00 -1.06
N TYR A 349 -3.22 25.22 -1.10
CA TYR A 349 -3.90 26.42 -0.63
C TYR A 349 -4.38 27.30 -1.78
N GLN A 350 -5.13 28.34 -1.44
CA GLN A 350 -5.54 29.34 -2.41
C GLN A 350 -4.34 29.97 -3.12
N GLU A 351 -3.23 30.21 -2.40
CA GLU A 351 -2.02 30.77 -2.98
C GLU A 351 -1.39 29.83 -4.04
N ASP A 352 -1.56 28.51 -3.90
CA ASP A 352 -1.07 27.52 -4.89
C ASP A 352 -1.96 27.48 -6.13
N LEU A 353 -3.27 27.68 -5.97
CA LEU A 353 -4.22 27.88 -7.09
C LEU A 353 -3.89 29.15 -7.86
N GLU A 354 -3.65 30.26 -7.15
CA GLU A 354 -3.29 31.55 -7.74
C GLU A 354 -1.95 31.47 -8.49
N GLN A 355 -0.95 30.74 -7.97
CA GLN A 355 0.31 30.48 -8.66
C GLN A 355 0.13 29.69 -9.97
N CYS A 356 -0.88 28.82 -10.03
CA CYS A 356 -1.26 28.10 -11.25
C CYS A 356 -2.18 28.93 -12.17
N GLY A 357 -2.56 30.14 -11.76
CA GLY A 357 -3.49 31.00 -12.49
C GLY A 357 -4.93 30.50 -12.49
N LEU A 358 -5.34 29.76 -11.46
CA LEU A 358 -6.70 29.28 -11.24
C LEU A 358 -7.43 30.19 -10.25
N ASP A 359 -8.63 30.63 -10.61
CA ASP A 359 -9.54 31.17 -9.61
C ASP A 359 -10.16 30.04 -8.76
N VAL A 360 -10.45 30.35 -7.50
CA VAL A 360 -11.09 29.42 -6.55
C VAL A 360 -12.42 28.91 -7.11
N THR A 361 -13.22 29.80 -7.70
CA THR A 361 -14.53 29.40 -8.23
C THR A 361 -14.39 28.43 -9.39
N GLU A 362 -13.38 28.61 -10.25
CA GLU A 362 -13.05 27.74 -11.38
C GLU A 362 -12.58 26.34 -10.95
N ALA A 363 -11.72 26.27 -9.92
CA ALA A 363 -11.20 25.00 -9.40
C ALA A 363 -12.30 24.13 -8.76
N LEU A 364 -13.31 24.76 -8.15
CA LEU A 364 -14.42 24.08 -7.47
C LEU A 364 -15.56 23.64 -8.40
N VAL A 365 -15.59 24.13 -9.64
CA VAL A 365 -16.65 23.76 -10.60
C VAL A 365 -16.67 22.26 -10.88
N TYR A 366 -15.50 21.63 -10.88
CA TYR A 366 -15.35 20.17 -10.99
C TYR A 366 -15.32 19.53 -9.61
N SER A 367 -16.40 19.67 -8.83
CA SER A 367 -16.51 19.14 -7.46
C SER A 367 -16.24 17.64 -7.27
N GLY A 368 -16.17 16.84 -8.35
CA GLY A 368 -15.71 15.44 -8.29
C GLY A 368 -14.21 15.23 -8.57
N VAL A 369 -13.48 16.27 -8.93
CA VAL A 369 -12.06 16.28 -9.25
C VAL A 369 -11.27 16.99 -8.15
N CYS A 370 -11.71 18.22 -7.81
CA CYS A 370 -11.19 19.04 -6.72
C CYS A 370 -12.34 19.42 -5.79
N THR A 371 -12.11 19.36 -4.48
CA THR A 371 -13.13 19.71 -3.48
C THR A 371 -12.61 20.78 -2.52
N GLU A 372 -13.46 21.76 -2.23
CA GLU A 372 -13.28 22.68 -1.11
C GLU A 372 -13.42 21.89 0.19
N ILE A 373 -12.41 21.95 1.04
CA ILE A 373 -12.43 21.19 2.30
C ILE A 373 -13.28 21.93 3.36
N PHE A 374 -13.32 23.26 3.31
CA PHE A 374 -13.99 24.07 4.31
C PHE A 374 -15.28 24.70 3.79
N LYS A 375 -16.37 24.51 4.54
CA LYS A 375 -17.47 25.49 4.57
C LYS A 375 -17.18 26.51 5.66
N ARG A 376 -17.57 27.77 5.40
CA ARG A 376 -17.54 28.99 6.24
C ARG A 376 -18.16 28.88 7.66
N GLU A 377 -18.08 27.75 8.35
CA GLU A 377 -18.77 27.49 9.62
C GLU A 377 -17.83 27.47 10.85
N SER A 378 -16.50 27.49 10.68
CA SER A 378 -15.58 27.76 11.80
C SER A 378 -15.40 29.28 11.95
N VAL A 379 -15.82 29.82 13.09
CA VAL A 379 -15.87 31.27 13.40
C VAL A 379 -14.49 31.97 13.35
N ILE A 380 -13.39 31.25 13.16
CA ILE A 380 -12.04 31.74 13.48
C ILE A 380 -11.13 31.94 12.25
N PHE A 381 -11.40 31.35 11.07
CA PHE A 381 -10.51 31.51 9.90
C PHE A 381 -11.19 31.74 8.56
N GLN A 382 -10.60 32.64 7.77
CA GLN A 382 -10.97 33.04 6.40
C GLN A 382 -10.08 32.40 5.31
N LYS A 383 -9.23 31.42 5.63
CA LYS A 383 -8.37 30.74 4.64
C LYS A 383 -8.96 29.39 4.24
N THR A 384 -9.22 29.23 2.94
CA THR A 384 -9.73 27.99 2.36
C THR A 384 -8.58 27.07 1.94
N VAL A 385 -8.71 25.77 2.24
CA VAL A 385 -7.76 24.72 1.85
C VAL A 385 -8.45 23.77 0.88
N TYR A 386 -7.71 23.29 -0.11
CA TYR A 386 -8.19 22.45 -1.18
C TYR A 386 -7.42 21.12 -1.23
N CYS A 387 -8.07 20.08 -1.74
CA CYS A 387 -7.41 18.83 -2.08
C CYS A 387 -8.10 18.17 -3.27
N PHE A 388 -7.35 17.29 -3.94
CA PHE A 388 -7.94 16.32 -4.85
C PHE A 388 -8.75 15.30 -4.05
N VAL A 389 -9.84 14.80 -4.64
CA VAL A 389 -10.75 13.83 -3.98
C VAL A 389 -10.01 12.55 -3.59
N HIS A 390 -9.01 12.16 -4.38
CA HIS A 390 -8.15 11.00 -4.11
C HIS A 390 -6.79 11.15 -4.81
N LEU A 391 -5.75 10.49 -4.28
CA LEU A 391 -4.42 10.47 -4.90
C LEU A 391 -4.46 9.99 -6.35
N SER A 392 -5.23 8.93 -6.64
CA SER A 392 -5.37 8.43 -8.01
C SER A 392 -6.01 9.42 -8.98
N VAL A 393 -6.87 10.33 -8.52
CA VAL A 393 -7.41 11.42 -9.35
C VAL A 393 -6.30 12.45 -9.63
N GLN A 394 -5.47 12.75 -8.64
CA GLN A 394 -4.31 13.61 -8.79
C GLN A 394 -3.30 13.02 -9.78
N GLU A 395 -2.92 11.75 -9.62
CA GLU A 395 -1.99 11.05 -10.53
C GLU A 395 -2.52 11.00 -11.96
N PHE A 396 -3.84 10.78 -12.13
CA PHE A 396 -4.47 10.81 -13.45
C PHE A 396 -4.39 12.20 -14.10
N LEU A 397 -4.76 13.25 -13.38
CA LEU A 397 -4.67 14.62 -13.89
C LEU A 397 -3.23 15.05 -14.19
N ALA A 398 -2.28 14.63 -13.35
CA ALA A 398 -0.87 14.86 -13.59
C ALA A 398 -0.41 14.15 -14.87
N ALA A 399 -0.88 12.91 -15.12
CA ALA A 399 -0.58 12.18 -16.35
C ALA A 399 -1.17 12.87 -17.58
N VAL A 400 -2.43 13.34 -17.51
CA VAL A 400 -3.05 14.15 -18.58
C VAL A 400 -2.23 15.40 -18.88
N TYR A 401 -1.79 16.14 -17.85
CA TYR A 401 -0.94 17.32 -18.02
C TYR A 401 0.41 16.98 -18.65
N MET A 402 1.09 15.94 -18.14
CA MET A 402 2.39 15.53 -18.67
C MET A 402 2.30 15.07 -20.13
N PHE A 403 1.24 14.35 -20.49
CA PHE A 403 0.98 13.93 -21.87
C PHE A 403 0.67 15.14 -22.77
N HIS A 404 -0.11 16.11 -22.28
CA HIS A 404 -0.32 17.39 -22.99
C HIS A 404 0.99 18.17 -23.19
N CYS A 405 1.89 18.19 -22.21
CA CYS A 405 3.20 18.81 -22.35
C CYS A 405 4.05 18.10 -23.42
N PHE A 406 3.95 16.77 -23.51
CA PHE A 406 4.60 15.99 -24.55
C PHE A 406 4.09 16.35 -25.96
N THR A 407 2.78 16.34 -26.18
CA THR A 407 2.19 16.65 -27.49
C THR A 407 2.46 18.09 -27.94
N ASN A 408 2.39 19.06 -27.02
CA ASN A 408 2.66 20.47 -27.28
C ASN A 408 4.14 20.84 -27.23
N ARG A 409 5.03 19.87 -27.00
CA ARG A 409 6.49 20.05 -26.97
C ARG A 409 6.95 21.09 -25.93
N ASN A 410 6.35 21.08 -24.74
CA ASN A 410 6.85 21.87 -23.62
C ASN A 410 8.12 21.20 -23.06
N THR A 411 9.27 21.49 -23.69
CA THR A 411 10.55 20.84 -23.41
C THR A 411 11.04 21.08 -21.99
N GLN A 412 10.74 22.23 -21.39
CA GLN A 412 11.19 22.55 -20.04
C GLN A 412 10.59 21.59 -19.01
N VAL A 413 9.27 21.44 -18.98
CA VAL A 413 8.58 20.54 -18.03
C VAL A 413 9.01 19.08 -18.24
N LEU A 414 9.17 18.66 -19.51
CA LEU A 414 9.62 17.31 -19.85
C LEU A 414 11.07 17.04 -19.43
N GLU A 415 11.98 18.02 -19.60
CA GLU A 415 13.37 17.90 -19.19
C GLU A 415 13.52 17.92 -17.67
N ASP A 416 12.75 18.76 -16.96
CA ASP A 416 12.76 18.83 -15.50
C ASP A 416 12.28 17.50 -14.89
N PHE A 417 11.27 16.86 -15.50
CA PHE A 417 10.79 15.57 -15.05
C PHE A 417 11.71 14.41 -15.47
N LEU A 418 12.00 14.25 -16.77
CA LEU A 418 12.71 13.07 -17.29
C LEU A 418 14.24 13.17 -17.11
N GLY A 419 14.76 14.33 -16.74
CA GLY A 419 16.19 14.65 -16.72
C GLY A 419 16.77 14.97 -18.10
N LYS A 420 18.07 15.30 -18.15
CA LYS A 420 18.80 15.45 -19.43
C LYS A 420 19.20 14.07 -19.95
N GLY A 421 18.75 13.70 -21.15
CA GLY A 421 19.06 12.40 -21.75
C GLY A 421 20.57 12.19 -21.90
N ARG A 422 21.07 10.98 -21.64
CA ARG A 422 22.48 10.63 -21.85
C ARG A 422 22.82 10.72 -23.34
N GLY A 423 23.54 11.78 -23.73
CA GLY A 423 24.17 11.87 -25.05
C GLY A 423 23.32 12.40 -26.21
N ARG A 424 22.13 12.97 -25.96
CA ARG A 424 21.34 13.60 -27.04
C ARG A 424 21.77 15.05 -27.29
N ASN A 425 21.93 15.41 -28.56
CA ASN A 425 21.99 16.80 -29.00
C ASN A 425 20.66 17.49 -28.62
N ARG A 426 20.70 18.74 -28.16
CA ARG A 426 19.51 19.52 -27.72
C ARG A 426 18.45 19.75 -28.83
N SER A 427 18.64 19.22 -30.04
CA SER A 427 17.79 19.45 -31.21
C SER A 427 16.94 18.26 -31.65
N GLU A 428 17.04 17.07 -31.02
CA GLU A 428 16.23 15.91 -31.39
C GLU A 428 14.86 15.92 -30.71
N LYS A 429 13.79 15.78 -31.51
CA LYS A 429 12.40 15.66 -31.03
C LYS A 429 12.26 14.40 -30.16
N LEU A 430 11.69 14.53 -28.97
CA LEU A 430 11.37 13.40 -28.10
C LEU A 430 10.27 12.54 -28.78
N SER A 431 10.55 11.27 -29.03
CA SER A 431 9.55 10.32 -29.56
C SER A 431 8.61 9.83 -28.45
N LEU A 432 7.43 9.30 -28.81
CA LEU A 432 6.49 8.72 -27.85
C LEU A 432 7.14 7.55 -27.09
N ILE A 433 7.90 6.71 -27.79
CA ILE A 433 8.63 5.58 -27.22
C ILE A 433 9.64 6.07 -26.17
N ASP A 434 10.44 7.09 -26.50
CA ASP A 434 11.42 7.63 -25.57
C ASP A 434 10.77 8.30 -24.36
N PHE A 435 9.66 9.02 -24.59
CA PHE A 435 8.90 9.67 -23.52
C PHE A 435 8.37 8.66 -22.51
N LEU A 436 7.65 7.64 -22.99
CA LEU A 436 7.05 6.61 -22.14
C LEU A 436 8.12 5.74 -21.47
N ALA A 437 9.17 5.35 -22.20
CA ALA A 437 10.25 4.54 -21.64
C ALA A 437 10.98 5.25 -20.49
N ARG A 438 11.31 6.54 -20.65
CA ARG A 438 11.98 7.32 -19.61
C ARG A 438 11.08 7.60 -18.40
N ALA A 439 9.78 7.82 -18.64
CA ALA A 439 8.81 7.93 -17.55
C ALA A 439 8.74 6.62 -16.75
N MET A 440 8.75 5.48 -17.43
CA MET A 440 8.79 4.16 -16.80
C MET A 440 10.08 3.91 -16.02
N GLU A 441 11.24 4.27 -16.57
CA GLU A 441 12.51 4.18 -15.86
C GLU A 441 12.49 4.98 -14.55
N LYS A 442 12.02 6.23 -14.60
CA LYS A 442 11.89 7.08 -13.41
C LYS A 442 10.94 6.50 -12.37
N SER A 443 9.82 5.91 -12.82
CA SER A 443 8.90 5.21 -11.93
C SER A 443 9.58 4.02 -11.27
N LEU A 444 10.29 3.18 -12.02
CA LEU A 444 10.97 2.00 -11.49
C LEU A 444 12.12 2.33 -10.52
N GLU A 445 12.73 3.51 -10.65
CA GLU A 445 13.73 4.05 -9.69
C GLU A 445 13.12 4.53 -8.37
N SER A 446 11.82 4.83 -8.34
CA SER A 446 11.11 5.20 -7.13
C SER A 446 11.04 4.05 -6.14
N LYS A 447 11.55 4.26 -4.92
CA LYS A 447 11.59 3.24 -3.86
C LYS A 447 10.20 2.78 -3.40
N ASN A 448 9.24 3.71 -3.29
CA ASN A 448 7.90 3.46 -2.76
C ASN A 448 6.83 3.26 -3.84
N GLY A 449 7.16 3.54 -5.11
CA GLY A 449 6.23 3.39 -6.22
C GLY A 449 5.18 4.47 -6.39
N HIS A 450 5.43 5.67 -5.84
CA HIS A 450 4.53 6.82 -5.96
C HIS A 450 4.28 7.32 -7.41
N LEU A 451 4.99 6.79 -8.41
CA LEU A 451 4.79 7.12 -9.83
C LEU A 451 4.19 5.94 -10.63
N ASP A 452 3.84 4.83 -9.98
CA ASP A 452 3.37 3.63 -10.68
C ASP A 452 2.08 3.89 -11.42
N LEU A 453 1.08 4.43 -10.72
CA LEU A 453 -0.24 4.66 -11.28
C LEU A 453 -0.19 5.84 -12.27
N PHE A 454 0.57 6.89 -11.97
CA PHE A 454 0.90 7.96 -12.92
C PHE A 454 1.42 7.41 -14.26
N VAL A 455 2.40 6.50 -14.26
CA VAL A 455 2.94 5.92 -15.51
C VAL A 455 1.95 4.95 -16.16
N ARG A 456 1.18 4.16 -15.39
CA ARG A 456 0.08 3.34 -15.93
C ARG A 456 -0.88 4.19 -16.77
N PHE A 457 -1.27 5.37 -16.26
CA PHE A 457 -2.10 6.31 -16.99
C PHE A 457 -1.41 6.87 -18.24
N LEU A 458 -0.13 7.23 -18.20
CA LEU A 458 0.58 7.69 -19.41
C LEU A 458 0.54 6.66 -20.55
N TYR A 459 0.74 5.38 -20.25
CA TYR A 459 0.63 4.31 -21.25
C TYR A 459 -0.79 4.13 -21.77
N GLY A 460 -1.81 4.15 -20.89
CA GLY A 460 -3.21 4.05 -21.34
C GLY A 460 -3.68 5.27 -22.15
N LEU A 461 -3.18 6.48 -21.82
CA LEU A 461 -3.49 7.72 -22.54
C LEU A 461 -2.87 7.75 -23.94
N SER A 462 -1.85 6.91 -24.21
CA SER A 462 -1.28 6.78 -25.55
C SER A 462 -2.19 6.05 -26.54
N LEU A 463 -3.22 5.34 -26.08
CA LEU A 463 -4.16 4.66 -26.96
C LEU A 463 -5.12 5.65 -27.64
N GLU A 464 -5.41 5.41 -28.92
CA GLU A 464 -6.32 6.21 -29.74
C GLU A 464 -7.70 6.40 -29.08
N SER A 465 -8.25 5.38 -28.40
CA SER A 465 -9.54 5.48 -27.71
C SER A 465 -9.57 6.59 -26.64
N ASN A 466 -8.51 6.70 -25.84
CA ASN A 466 -8.36 7.73 -24.82
C ASN A 466 -7.99 9.08 -25.43
N GLN A 467 -7.20 9.09 -26.50
CA GLN A 467 -6.90 10.31 -27.25
C GLN A 467 -8.14 10.90 -27.94
N ILE A 468 -9.05 10.08 -28.47
CA ILE A 468 -10.34 10.54 -29.01
C ILE A 468 -11.21 11.10 -27.89
N LEU A 469 -11.31 10.38 -26.77
CA LEU A 469 -12.17 10.74 -25.65
C LEU A 469 -11.74 12.05 -24.96
N LEU A 470 -10.43 12.29 -24.86
CA LEU A 470 -9.82 13.45 -24.22
C LEU A 470 -9.06 14.35 -25.21
N GLY A 471 -9.37 14.27 -26.51
CA GLY A 471 -8.56 14.90 -27.57
C GLY A 471 -8.42 16.40 -27.45
N GLY A 472 -9.46 17.07 -26.92
CA GLY A 472 -9.39 18.48 -26.56
C GLY A 472 -8.31 18.80 -25.52
N LEU A 473 -7.99 17.88 -24.60
CA LEU A 473 -6.97 18.06 -23.57
C LEU A 473 -5.59 17.58 -24.02
N LEU A 474 -5.50 16.37 -24.56
CA LEU A 474 -4.22 15.72 -24.82
C LEU A 474 -3.51 16.26 -26.07
N GLY A 475 -4.25 16.83 -27.03
CA GLY A 475 -3.74 17.09 -28.38
C GLY A 475 -3.74 15.81 -29.24
N GLN A 476 -3.76 15.98 -30.56
CA GLN A 476 -3.75 14.86 -31.51
C GLN A 476 -2.32 14.44 -31.81
N ILE A 477 -2.03 13.14 -31.68
CA ILE A 477 -0.81 12.55 -32.23
C ILE A 477 -1.21 11.75 -33.48
N GLU A 478 -0.46 11.89 -34.56
CA GLU A 478 -0.52 10.94 -35.69
C GLU A 478 0.17 9.63 -35.26
N ASP A 479 -0.45 8.89 -34.34
CA ASP A 479 0.07 7.61 -33.88
C ASP A 479 -0.39 6.50 -34.84
N SER A 480 0.52 5.97 -35.64
CA SER A 480 0.22 4.76 -36.40
C SER A 480 0.14 3.55 -35.45
N PRO A 481 -0.68 2.54 -35.78
CA PRO A 481 -0.70 1.27 -35.04
C PRO A 481 0.71 0.65 -34.86
N ASP A 482 1.61 0.91 -35.81
CA ASP A 482 3.01 0.46 -35.75
C ASP A 482 3.78 1.09 -34.58
N VAL A 483 3.58 2.38 -34.29
CA VAL A 483 4.24 3.08 -33.17
C VAL A 483 3.77 2.49 -31.84
N ILE A 484 2.46 2.27 -31.68
CA ILE A 484 1.89 1.66 -30.46
C ILE A 484 2.43 0.24 -30.29
N GLN A 485 2.52 -0.54 -31.37
CA GLN A 485 3.11 -1.87 -31.31
C GLN A 485 4.60 -1.83 -30.92
N GLU A 486 5.34 -0.81 -31.36
CA GLU A 486 6.73 -0.59 -30.95
C GLU A 486 6.85 -0.21 -29.47
N VAL A 487 5.95 0.62 -28.94
CA VAL A 487 5.85 0.93 -27.50
C VAL A 487 5.60 -0.34 -26.68
N ILE A 488 4.65 -1.18 -27.11
CA ILE A 488 4.36 -2.47 -26.46
C ILE A 488 5.60 -3.38 -26.48
N ASN A 489 6.28 -3.46 -27.63
CA ASN A 489 7.49 -4.26 -27.77
C ASN A 489 8.65 -3.74 -26.90
N ASN A 490 8.76 -2.42 -26.74
CA ASN A 490 9.72 -1.79 -25.84
C ASN A 490 9.43 -2.18 -24.38
N LEU A 491 8.17 -2.06 -23.93
CA LEU A 491 7.74 -2.51 -22.59
C LEU A 491 8.05 -3.99 -22.33
N LYS A 492 7.73 -4.88 -23.28
CA LYS A 492 8.00 -6.33 -23.15
C LYS A 492 9.49 -6.66 -23.04
N LYS A 493 10.36 -5.80 -23.60
CA LYS A 493 11.83 -5.94 -23.57
C LYS A 493 12.49 -5.27 -22.36
N MET A 494 11.75 -4.42 -21.62
CA MET A 494 12.31 -3.74 -20.45
C MET A 494 12.78 -4.74 -19.41
N ASN A 495 14.08 -4.70 -19.11
CA ASN A 495 14.65 -5.44 -18.02
C ASN A 495 15.75 -4.60 -17.35
N ARG A 496 15.65 -4.43 -16.03
CA ARG A 496 16.78 -4.01 -15.20
C ARG A 496 16.90 -4.92 -13.99
N ASP A 497 18.15 -5.27 -13.70
CA ASP A 497 18.50 -6.25 -12.67
C ASP A 497 18.57 -5.62 -11.27
N ASP A 498 18.48 -4.30 -11.17
CA ASP A 498 18.52 -3.52 -9.91
C ASP A 498 17.12 -3.16 -9.36
N ILE A 499 16.06 -3.49 -10.09
CA ILE A 499 14.67 -3.22 -9.68
C ILE A 499 14.13 -4.41 -8.90
N SER A 500 13.51 -4.16 -7.74
CA SER A 500 12.88 -5.23 -6.97
C SER A 500 11.75 -5.93 -7.76
N PRO A 501 11.58 -7.26 -7.59
CA PRO A 501 10.52 -8.03 -8.27
C PRO A 501 9.12 -7.43 -8.08
N ASP A 502 8.90 -6.93 -6.88
CA ASP A 502 7.74 -6.18 -6.44
C ASP A 502 7.38 -4.96 -7.30
N ARG A 503 8.39 -4.17 -7.70
CA ARG A 503 8.21 -2.96 -8.52
C ARG A 503 8.00 -3.31 -10.00
N SER A 504 8.63 -4.39 -10.48
CA SER A 504 8.54 -4.78 -11.90
C SER A 504 7.20 -5.32 -12.36
N ILE A 505 6.31 -5.69 -11.43
CA ILE A 505 4.92 -6.01 -11.78
C ILE A 505 4.25 -4.79 -12.46
N ASN A 506 4.71 -3.57 -12.18
CA ASN A 506 4.19 -2.36 -12.83
C ASN A 506 4.35 -2.40 -14.37
N ILE A 507 5.40 -3.05 -14.90
CA ILE A 507 5.59 -3.24 -16.35
C ILE A 507 4.42 -4.03 -16.94
N PHE A 508 4.01 -5.10 -16.25
CA PHE A 508 2.87 -5.91 -16.66
C PHE A 508 1.56 -5.11 -16.56
N HIS A 509 1.37 -4.29 -15.53
CA HIS A 509 0.19 -3.43 -15.43
C HIS A 509 0.12 -2.39 -16.56
N CYS A 510 1.25 -1.79 -16.97
CA CYS A 510 1.26 -0.89 -18.13
C CYS A 510 0.83 -1.62 -19.42
N LEU A 511 1.24 -2.89 -19.63
CA LEU A 511 0.75 -3.69 -20.76
C LEU A 511 -0.77 -3.88 -20.71
N MET A 512 -1.33 -4.15 -19.52
CA MET A 512 -2.77 -4.29 -19.34
C MET A 512 -3.52 -2.97 -19.62
N GLU A 513 -2.97 -1.83 -19.23
CA GLU A 513 -3.53 -0.50 -19.54
C GLU A 513 -3.45 -0.17 -21.03
N MET A 514 -2.48 -0.73 -21.76
CA MET A 514 -2.41 -0.67 -23.22
C MET A 514 -3.35 -1.66 -23.93
N ASN A 515 -4.23 -2.36 -23.20
CA ASN A 515 -5.08 -3.45 -23.72
C ASN A 515 -4.30 -4.61 -24.38
N ASP A 516 -3.01 -4.78 -24.08
CA ASP A 516 -2.23 -5.94 -24.51
C ASP A 516 -2.39 -7.07 -23.49
N HIS A 517 -3.18 -8.08 -23.87
CA HIS A 517 -3.41 -9.28 -23.06
C HIS A 517 -2.55 -10.47 -23.50
N SER A 518 -1.61 -10.29 -24.43
CA SER A 518 -0.85 -11.39 -25.04
C SER A 518 -0.07 -12.19 -23.99
N VAL A 519 0.71 -11.50 -23.14
CA VAL A 519 1.49 -12.13 -22.06
C VAL A 519 0.56 -12.84 -21.06
N HIS A 520 -0.61 -12.26 -20.76
CA HIS A 520 -1.58 -12.89 -19.85
C HIS A 520 -2.13 -14.19 -20.44
N GLN A 521 -2.51 -14.19 -21.72
CA GLN A 521 -3.02 -15.37 -22.42
C GLN A 521 -1.95 -16.46 -22.54
N GLU A 522 -0.72 -16.09 -22.91
CA GLU A 522 0.41 -17.01 -22.98
C GLU A 522 0.69 -17.70 -21.64
N ILE A 523 0.58 -16.96 -20.53
CA ILE A 523 0.68 -17.56 -19.18
C ILE A 523 -0.53 -18.42 -18.83
N GLN A 524 -1.76 -18.04 -19.19
CA GLN A 524 -2.92 -18.90 -18.96
C GLN A 524 -2.81 -20.24 -19.71
N GLU A 525 -2.35 -20.22 -20.96
CA GLU A 525 -2.06 -21.42 -21.73
C GLU A 525 -0.94 -22.24 -21.10
N PHE A 526 0.13 -21.58 -20.66
CA PHE A 526 1.22 -22.23 -19.94
C PHE A 526 0.75 -22.90 -18.64
N LEU A 527 -0.17 -22.26 -17.89
CA LEU A 527 -0.74 -22.86 -16.69
C LEU A 527 -1.66 -24.04 -17.00
N LYS A 528 -2.24 -24.13 -18.20
CA LYS A 528 -3.07 -25.27 -18.61
C LYS A 528 -2.28 -26.41 -19.25
N SER A 529 -1.03 -26.18 -19.67
CA SER A 529 -0.23 -27.19 -20.36
C SER A 529 0.33 -28.26 -19.40
N GLU A 530 0.48 -29.48 -19.91
CA GLU A 530 1.12 -30.60 -19.19
C GLU A 530 2.66 -30.48 -19.20
N ASN A 531 3.23 -29.89 -20.25
CA ASN A 531 4.69 -29.77 -20.46
C ASN A 531 5.28 -28.43 -19.95
N ARG A 532 4.95 -28.04 -18.71
CA ARG A 532 5.36 -26.73 -18.15
C ARG A 532 6.88 -26.56 -18.02
N SER A 533 7.61 -27.64 -17.75
CA SER A 533 9.08 -27.58 -17.56
C SER A 533 9.88 -27.35 -18.84
N GLU A 534 9.28 -27.56 -20.01
CA GLU A 534 9.97 -27.45 -21.30
C GLU A 534 9.85 -26.05 -21.92
N ARG A 535 8.79 -25.29 -21.56
CA ARG A 535 8.53 -23.96 -22.12
C ARG A 535 9.39 -22.90 -21.42
N ASN A 536 10.21 -22.20 -22.19
CA ASN A 536 11.03 -21.09 -21.68
C ASN A 536 10.17 -19.85 -21.43
N LEU A 537 10.16 -19.34 -20.20
CA LEU A 537 9.49 -18.10 -19.81
C LEU A 537 10.46 -16.92 -19.87
N SER A 538 10.07 -15.84 -20.54
CA SER A 538 10.82 -14.58 -20.48
C SER A 538 10.67 -13.88 -19.12
N VAL A 539 11.43 -12.80 -18.89
CA VAL A 539 11.37 -12.04 -17.64
C VAL A 539 9.97 -11.44 -17.40
N ILE A 540 9.33 -10.90 -18.45
CA ILE A 540 7.97 -10.35 -18.34
C ILE A 540 6.91 -11.44 -18.12
N HIS A 541 7.10 -12.63 -18.71
CA HIS A 541 6.28 -13.81 -18.42
C HIS A 541 6.35 -14.17 -16.94
N CYS A 542 7.54 -14.10 -16.35
CA CYS A 542 7.71 -14.36 -14.92
C CYS A 542 7.02 -13.29 -14.05
N SER A 543 7.09 -12.01 -14.40
CA SER A 543 6.33 -10.96 -13.70
C SER A 543 4.81 -11.17 -13.81
N ALA A 544 4.33 -11.52 -15.01
CA ALA A 544 2.92 -11.79 -15.26
C ALA A 544 2.43 -13.04 -14.51
N LEU A 545 3.22 -14.12 -14.52
CA LEU A 545 2.96 -15.33 -13.75
C LEU A 545 2.96 -15.01 -12.25
N ALA A 546 3.92 -14.23 -11.77
CA ALA A 546 3.97 -13.84 -10.38
C ALA A 546 2.72 -13.08 -9.95
N TYR A 547 2.30 -12.11 -10.77
CA TYR A 547 1.04 -11.41 -10.59
C TYR A 547 -0.13 -12.40 -10.61
N MET A 548 -0.29 -13.23 -11.62
CA MET A 548 -1.41 -14.16 -11.72
C MET A 548 -1.50 -15.15 -10.56
N LEU A 549 -0.37 -15.70 -10.11
CA LEU A 549 -0.28 -16.57 -8.95
C LEU A 549 -0.58 -15.82 -7.66
N GLN A 550 -0.01 -14.62 -7.49
CA GLN A 550 -0.35 -13.74 -6.36
C GLN A 550 -1.84 -13.40 -6.39
N MET A 551 -2.45 -13.30 -7.57
CA MET A 551 -3.85 -12.96 -7.75
C MET A 551 -4.82 -14.12 -7.54
N SER A 552 -4.39 -15.38 -7.66
CA SER A 552 -5.22 -16.59 -7.52
C SER A 552 -5.96 -16.65 -6.17
N GLU A 553 -7.23 -17.08 -6.19
CA GLU A 553 -8.02 -17.37 -4.98
C GLU A 553 -7.53 -18.65 -4.28
N GLU A 554 -6.96 -19.59 -5.05
CA GLU A 554 -6.35 -20.79 -4.52
C GLU A 554 -4.94 -20.49 -3.99
N VAL A 555 -4.73 -20.74 -2.69
CA VAL A 555 -3.40 -20.72 -2.07
C VAL A 555 -2.63 -21.94 -2.56
N LEU A 556 -1.47 -21.72 -3.18
CA LEU A 556 -0.62 -22.83 -3.64
C LEU A 556 0.02 -23.54 -2.45
N ASP A 557 -0.02 -24.86 -2.41
CA ASP A 557 0.63 -25.61 -1.33
C ASP A 557 2.16 -25.50 -1.39
N GLU A 558 2.75 -25.61 -2.60
CA GLU A 558 4.21 -25.57 -2.80
C GLU A 558 4.62 -24.85 -4.10
N LEU A 559 5.47 -23.81 -4.00
CA LEU A 559 6.09 -23.14 -5.16
C LEU A 559 7.57 -23.48 -5.30
N TYR A 560 7.92 -24.11 -6.42
CA TYR A 560 9.28 -24.50 -6.78
C TYR A 560 9.79 -23.65 -7.94
N LEU A 561 10.60 -22.62 -7.65
CA LEU A 561 11.07 -21.68 -8.67
C LEU A 561 11.93 -22.34 -9.76
N GLU A 562 12.65 -23.41 -9.42
CA GLU A 562 13.49 -24.18 -10.35
C GLU A 562 12.70 -25.01 -11.36
N LYS A 563 11.39 -25.23 -11.15
CA LYS A 563 10.55 -25.93 -12.13
C LYS A 563 10.28 -25.06 -13.37
N TYR A 564 10.49 -23.76 -13.28
CA TYR A 564 10.27 -22.83 -14.38
C TYR A 564 11.56 -22.64 -15.18
N ASN A 565 11.52 -23.02 -16.45
CA ASN A 565 12.61 -22.77 -17.38
C ASN A 565 12.67 -21.26 -17.71
N THR A 566 13.56 -20.52 -17.05
CA THR A 566 13.72 -19.07 -17.23
C THR A 566 15.10 -18.61 -16.74
N SER A 567 15.47 -17.36 -17.03
CA SER A 567 16.73 -16.75 -16.58
C SER A 567 16.73 -16.51 -15.05
N VAL A 568 17.90 -16.26 -14.48
CA VAL A 568 18.03 -15.91 -13.04
C VAL A 568 17.16 -14.70 -12.68
N VAL A 569 17.14 -13.70 -13.54
CA VAL A 569 16.28 -12.51 -13.37
C VAL A 569 14.80 -12.88 -13.45
N GLY A 570 14.42 -13.77 -14.38
CA GLY A 570 13.07 -14.31 -14.45
C GLY A 570 12.65 -15.03 -13.17
N ARG A 571 13.51 -15.87 -12.59
CA ARG A 571 13.25 -16.51 -11.29
C ARG A 571 13.07 -15.50 -10.16
N GLN A 572 13.86 -14.42 -10.17
CA GLN A 572 13.68 -13.32 -9.21
C GLN A 572 12.32 -12.65 -9.37
N ARG A 573 11.83 -12.43 -10.61
CA ARG A 573 10.48 -11.88 -10.86
C ARG A 573 9.35 -12.72 -10.29
N LEU A 574 9.58 -14.03 -10.04
CA LEU A 574 8.59 -14.93 -9.43
C LEU A 574 8.52 -14.84 -7.91
N ILE A 575 9.47 -14.18 -7.24
CA ILE A 575 9.50 -14.06 -5.77
C ILE A 575 8.18 -13.52 -5.19
N PRO A 576 7.50 -12.51 -5.77
CA PRO A 576 6.22 -12.03 -5.24
C PRO A 576 5.13 -13.10 -5.16
N ALA A 577 5.18 -14.14 -6.01
CA ALA A 577 4.23 -15.26 -5.97
C ALA A 577 4.32 -16.10 -4.69
N VAL A 578 5.48 -16.09 -4.03
CA VAL A 578 5.71 -16.82 -2.76
C VAL A 578 4.73 -16.36 -1.67
N ARG A 579 4.25 -15.11 -1.73
CA ARG A 579 3.27 -14.57 -0.77
C ARG A 579 1.95 -15.34 -0.76
N ASN A 580 1.60 -16.01 -1.86
CA ASN A 580 0.36 -16.80 -1.98
C ASN A 580 0.59 -18.32 -1.85
N CYS A 581 1.68 -18.73 -1.19
CA CYS A 581 2.09 -20.13 -1.07
C CYS A 581 2.25 -20.58 0.40
N ARG A 582 1.84 -21.81 0.74
CA ARG A 582 2.05 -22.40 2.08
C ARG A 582 3.49 -22.84 2.32
N LYS A 583 4.18 -23.32 1.29
CA LYS A 583 5.59 -23.76 1.30
C LYS A 583 6.30 -23.30 0.02
N HIS A 584 7.60 -23.03 0.07
CA HIS A 584 8.39 -22.71 -1.13
C HIS A 584 9.82 -23.24 -1.02
N LYS A 585 10.45 -23.53 -2.16
CA LYS A 585 11.87 -23.96 -2.23
C LYS A 585 12.63 -23.09 -3.24
N CYS A 586 13.67 -22.41 -2.78
CA CYS A 586 14.52 -21.56 -3.61
C CYS A 586 15.97 -22.10 -3.57
N ASN A 587 16.43 -22.71 -4.66
CA ASN A 587 17.83 -23.10 -4.83
C ASN A 587 18.46 -22.12 -5.83
N THR A 588 19.36 -21.25 -5.40
CA THR A 588 20.09 -20.36 -6.33
C THR A 588 21.22 -21.14 -7.01
N THR A 589 20.92 -21.94 -8.05
CA THR A 589 21.94 -22.71 -8.79
C THR A 589 22.37 -22.01 -10.08
N SER A 590 23.67 -21.73 -10.24
CA SER A 590 24.49 -22.33 -11.32
C SER A 590 25.98 -22.03 -11.13
N SER A 591 26.78 -23.10 -11.04
CA SER A 591 28.18 -23.15 -10.62
C SER A 591 29.21 -23.06 -11.77
N HIS A 592 28.84 -22.51 -12.94
CA HIS A 592 29.75 -22.45 -14.10
C HIS A 592 30.07 -21.04 -14.64
N SER A 593 29.42 -20.00 -14.12
CA SER A 593 29.66 -18.60 -14.53
C SER A 593 30.32 -17.73 -13.45
N HIS A 594 30.59 -18.27 -12.25
CA HIS A 594 31.29 -17.55 -11.17
C HIS A 594 32.65 -17.01 -11.63
N LYS A 595 33.46 -17.77 -12.38
CA LYS A 595 34.80 -17.31 -12.80
C LYS A 595 34.81 -16.17 -13.84
N LYS A 596 33.77 -16.02 -14.66
CA LYS A 596 33.71 -14.95 -15.67
C LYS A 596 33.16 -13.66 -15.07
N PHE A 597 32.19 -13.78 -14.15
CA PHE A 597 31.65 -12.65 -13.39
C PHE A 597 32.65 -12.14 -12.32
N GLU A 598 33.42 -13.04 -11.70
CA GLU A 598 34.54 -12.70 -10.80
C GLU A 598 35.65 -11.90 -11.52
N ASN A 599 35.98 -12.23 -12.76
CA ASN A 599 37.06 -11.54 -13.48
C ASN A 599 36.66 -10.16 -14.05
N GLU A 600 35.38 -9.96 -14.41
CA GLU A 600 34.90 -8.65 -14.91
C GLU A 600 34.50 -7.68 -13.78
N LEU A 601 34.12 -8.16 -12.59
CA LEU A 601 33.88 -7.31 -11.40
C LEU A 601 35.15 -6.96 -10.61
N ASN A 602 36.21 -7.76 -10.71
CA ASN A 602 37.50 -7.48 -10.08
C ASN A 602 38.26 -6.28 -10.67
N GLN A 603 37.85 -5.74 -11.82
CA GLN A 603 38.52 -4.59 -12.44
C GLN A 603 37.95 -3.21 -12.04
N LYS A 604 36.84 -3.13 -11.29
CA LYS A 604 36.17 -1.84 -11.00
C LYS A 604 35.91 -1.50 -9.53
N CYS A 605 36.18 -2.37 -8.56
CA CYS A 605 36.01 -2.05 -7.15
C CYS A 605 37.31 -2.19 -6.36
N LYS A 606 38.04 -1.09 -6.20
CA LYS A 606 39.07 -0.98 -5.16
C LYS A 606 38.36 -0.95 -3.79
N LYS A 607 38.49 -2.06 -3.05
CA LYS A 607 38.34 -2.17 -1.59
C LYS A 607 36.93 -1.85 -1.03
N ALA A 608 35.97 -2.74 -1.30
CA ALA A 608 34.84 -2.98 -0.40
C ALA A 608 34.48 -4.49 -0.49
N ASP A 609 34.42 -5.16 0.65
CA ASP A 609 34.36 -6.63 0.78
C ASP A 609 33.20 -7.27 0.01
N ILE A 610 33.52 -8.21 -0.86
CA ILE A 610 32.59 -9.03 -1.67
C ILE A 610 31.60 -9.80 -0.78
N ASN A 611 31.99 -10.12 0.46
CA ASN A 611 31.12 -10.73 1.45
C ASN A 611 29.94 -9.82 1.85
N LEU A 612 30.12 -8.49 1.85
CA LEU A 612 29.08 -7.55 2.30
C LEU A 612 27.87 -7.52 1.36
N ILE A 613 28.06 -7.69 0.05
CA ILE A 613 26.98 -7.66 -0.94
C ILE A 613 26.15 -8.95 -0.90
N MET A 614 26.80 -10.10 -0.69
CA MET A 614 26.11 -11.38 -0.51
C MET A 614 25.37 -11.42 0.83
N ILE A 615 25.98 -10.91 1.89
CA ILE A 615 25.35 -10.69 3.20
C ILE A 615 24.14 -9.77 3.07
N ILE A 616 24.20 -8.63 2.37
CA ILE A 616 23.05 -7.73 2.19
C ILE A 616 21.90 -8.40 1.41
N LYS A 617 22.20 -9.19 0.37
CA LYS A 617 21.17 -9.95 -0.36
C LYS A 617 20.53 -11.02 0.53
N LEU A 618 21.34 -11.72 1.33
CA LEU A 618 20.84 -12.70 2.28
C LEU A 618 20.07 -12.06 3.44
N PHE A 619 20.49 -10.88 3.89
CA PHE A 619 19.83 -10.06 4.90
C PHE A 619 18.47 -9.60 4.40
N ILE A 620 18.36 -9.14 3.16
CA ILE A 620 17.08 -8.75 2.52
C ILE A 620 16.17 -9.96 2.32
N ILE A 621 16.70 -11.14 1.95
CA ILE A 621 15.91 -12.37 1.81
C ILE A 621 15.48 -12.90 3.19
N CYS A 622 16.37 -12.95 4.18
CA CYS A 622 16.05 -13.40 5.53
C CYS A 622 15.05 -12.44 6.18
N ILE A 623 15.28 -11.14 6.15
CA ILE A 623 14.34 -10.14 6.67
C ILE A 623 13.05 -10.11 5.85
N GLY A 624 13.11 -10.28 4.53
CA GLY A 624 11.92 -10.37 3.67
C GLY A 624 11.11 -11.66 3.90
N CYS A 625 11.73 -12.78 4.25
CA CYS A 625 11.05 -14.01 4.61
C CYS A 625 10.57 -14.02 6.08
N ILE A 626 11.20 -13.24 6.97
CA ILE A 626 10.95 -13.22 8.41
C ILE A 626 10.01 -12.07 8.84
N LEU A 627 9.96 -10.96 8.10
CA LEU A 627 9.05 -9.82 8.35
C LEU A 627 7.71 -9.91 7.60
N ILE A 628 7.50 -10.89 6.72
CA ILE A 628 6.35 -10.88 5.80
C ILE A 628 5.30 -11.96 6.12
N THR A 629 5.62 -12.98 6.94
CA THR A 629 4.70 -14.13 7.08
C THR A 629 4.98 -15.06 8.27
N ASN A 630 3.90 -15.53 8.91
CA ASN A 630 3.83 -16.64 9.87
C ASN A 630 4.24 -18.00 9.26
N TYR A 631 5.49 -18.18 8.84
CA TYR A 631 5.95 -19.44 8.25
C TYR A 631 6.31 -20.49 9.31
N GLN A 632 5.93 -21.74 9.03
CA GLN A 632 6.36 -22.92 9.79
C GLN A 632 7.61 -23.59 9.22
N ILE A 633 8.04 -23.32 7.98
CA ILE A 633 9.14 -24.05 7.31
C ILE A 633 10.01 -23.06 6.50
N LEU A 634 11.34 -23.14 6.65
CA LEU A 634 12.33 -22.32 5.94
C LEU A 634 13.42 -23.20 5.32
N LEU A 635 13.65 -23.06 4.01
CA LEU A 635 14.57 -23.91 3.24
C LEU A 635 15.62 -23.06 2.49
N PHE A 636 16.88 -23.14 2.93
CA PHE A 636 18.07 -22.50 2.36
C PHE A 636 19.08 -23.51 1.80
N THR A 637 18.60 -24.58 1.15
CA THR A 637 19.47 -25.63 0.65
C THR A 637 20.32 -25.12 -0.53
N HIS A 638 21.65 -25.34 -0.50
CA HIS A 638 22.56 -25.00 -1.61
C HIS A 638 22.53 -23.49 -2.00
N CYS A 639 22.48 -22.61 -1.01
CA CYS A 639 22.44 -21.15 -1.19
C CYS A 639 23.81 -20.48 -1.20
N GLY A 640 24.91 -21.25 -1.07
CA GLY A 640 26.26 -20.70 -0.97
C GLY A 640 26.54 -20.03 0.38
N LEU A 641 25.78 -20.39 1.43
CA LEU A 641 26.03 -19.89 2.77
C LEU A 641 27.39 -20.38 3.26
N SER A 642 28.09 -19.49 3.96
CA SER A 642 29.32 -19.78 4.69
C SER A 642 29.16 -19.46 6.17
N GLU A 643 30.17 -19.80 6.98
CA GLU A 643 30.23 -19.47 8.41
C GLU A 643 29.85 -18.00 8.74
N THR A 644 30.29 -17.03 7.93
CA THR A 644 30.03 -15.60 8.16
C THR A 644 28.58 -15.19 8.00
N HIS A 645 27.76 -16.03 7.34
CA HIS A 645 26.34 -15.78 7.12
C HIS A 645 25.47 -16.34 8.25
N CYS A 646 26.00 -17.26 9.06
CA CYS A 646 25.23 -17.89 10.13
C CYS A 646 24.86 -16.93 11.25
N GLU A 647 25.73 -15.97 11.59
CA GLU A 647 25.43 -14.92 12.56
C GLU A 647 24.23 -14.06 12.14
N VAL A 648 24.18 -13.73 10.84
CA VAL A 648 23.08 -12.97 10.23
C VAL A 648 21.79 -13.77 10.27
N VAL A 649 21.83 -15.04 9.87
CA VAL A 649 20.67 -15.94 9.90
C VAL A 649 20.17 -16.10 11.35
N ALA A 650 21.07 -16.35 12.30
CA ALA A 650 20.74 -16.51 13.71
C ALA A 650 20.13 -15.24 14.31
N SER A 651 20.67 -14.06 13.98
CA SER A 651 20.15 -12.78 14.47
C SER A 651 18.77 -12.48 13.91
N ALA A 652 18.55 -12.76 12.62
CA ALA A 652 17.24 -12.61 11.99
C ALA A 652 16.20 -13.55 12.63
N LEU A 653 16.57 -14.81 12.87
CA LEU A 653 15.70 -15.80 13.53
C LEU A 653 15.38 -15.43 14.99
N LYS A 654 16.28 -14.76 15.72
CA LYS A 654 16.02 -14.26 17.08
C LYS A 654 15.05 -13.08 17.13
N SER A 655 15.03 -12.25 16.08
CA SER A 655 14.23 -11.01 16.05
C SER A 655 12.74 -11.19 15.78
N SER A 656 12.29 -12.42 15.46
CA SER A 656 10.88 -12.74 15.16
C SER A 656 10.36 -13.87 16.05
N PRO A 657 9.33 -13.64 16.89
CA PRO A 657 8.85 -14.66 17.80
C PRO A 657 7.96 -15.72 17.09
N SER A 658 8.58 -16.88 16.81
CA SER A 658 8.11 -18.20 17.28
C SER A 658 7.09 -19.07 16.49
N ASN A 659 6.90 -18.89 15.17
CA ASN A 659 6.12 -19.88 14.37
C ASN A 659 6.93 -20.88 13.53
N LEU A 660 8.27 -20.70 13.43
CA LEU A 660 9.12 -21.58 12.63
C LEU A 660 9.27 -22.97 13.29
N ARG A 661 8.84 -24.01 12.57
CA ARG A 661 8.90 -25.43 12.94
C ARG A 661 9.99 -26.19 12.18
N GLU A 662 10.38 -25.78 10.98
CA GLU A 662 11.41 -26.49 10.21
C GLU A 662 12.43 -25.53 9.57
N LEU A 663 13.71 -25.90 9.64
CA LEU A 663 14.82 -25.17 9.03
C LEU A 663 15.72 -26.14 8.28
N ASP A 664 15.91 -25.93 6.98
CA ASP A 664 16.84 -26.69 6.15
C ASP A 664 17.97 -25.79 5.64
N LEU A 665 19.19 -26.04 6.11
CA LEU A 665 20.41 -25.34 5.69
C LEU A 665 21.37 -26.29 4.95
N SER A 666 20.87 -27.43 4.48
CA SER A 666 21.68 -28.47 3.85
C SER A 666 22.46 -27.95 2.63
N GLU A 667 23.59 -28.60 2.32
CA GLU A 667 24.42 -28.31 1.15
C GLU A 667 25.02 -26.90 1.13
N ASN A 668 25.36 -26.36 2.32
CA ASN A 668 26.08 -25.09 2.48
C ASN A 668 27.42 -25.29 3.21
N ASN A 669 28.38 -24.36 3.08
CA ASN A 669 29.69 -24.48 3.74
C ASN A 669 29.70 -23.78 5.11
N LEU A 670 28.84 -24.21 6.03
CA LEU A 670 28.62 -23.52 7.31
C LEU A 670 29.79 -23.67 8.27
N GLN A 671 30.47 -24.82 8.23
CA GLN A 671 31.55 -25.21 9.16
C GLN A 671 31.10 -25.18 10.64
N ASP A 672 32.01 -25.55 11.55
CA ASP A 672 31.69 -25.62 12.99
C ASP A 672 31.46 -24.24 13.62
N SER A 673 32.13 -23.21 13.08
CA SER A 673 31.99 -21.79 13.42
C SER A 673 30.59 -21.27 13.13
N GLY A 674 30.04 -21.51 11.94
CA GLY A 674 28.67 -21.11 11.60
C GLY A 674 27.64 -21.83 12.47
N MET A 675 27.91 -23.07 12.89
CA MET A 675 27.02 -23.78 13.81
C MET A 675 27.03 -23.19 15.22
N LYS A 676 28.16 -22.64 15.68
CA LYS A 676 28.24 -21.93 16.96
C LYS A 676 27.28 -20.75 17.03
N ASP A 677 27.18 -19.98 15.94
CA ASP A 677 26.30 -18.80 15.87
C ASP A 677 24.81 -19.21 15.85
N LEU A 678 24.47 -20.23 15.07
CA LEU A 678 23.12 -20.81 15.02
C LEU A 678 22.68 -21.39 16.37
N CYS A 679 23.58 -21.99 17.14
CA CYS A 679 23.27 -22.51 18.47
C CYS A 679 22.80 -21.42 19.43
N GLY A 680 23.26 -20.17 19.26
CA GLY A 680 22.78 -19.04 20.05
C GLY A 680 21.28 -18.75 19.84
N PHE A 681 20.75 -19.01 18.64
CA PHE A 681 19.30 -18.93 18.37
C PHE A 681 18.56 -20.17 18.89
N LEU A 682 19.09 -21.38 18.66
CA LEU A 682 18.43 -22.61 19.08
C LEU A 682 18.27 -22.72 20.62
N LYS A 683 19.16 -22.08 21.39
CA LYS A 683 19.07 -21.96 22.86
C LYS A 683 18.11 -20.88 23.35
N SER A 684 17.54 -20.07 22.44
CA SER A 684 16.58 -19.03 22.80
C SER A 684 15.30 -19.65 23.37
N PRO A 685 14.70 -19.08 24.44
CA PRO A 685 13.42 -19.57 24.99
C PRO A 685 12.26 -19.49 23.98
N ASP A 686 12.39 -18.62 22.97
CA ASP A 686 11.37 -18.40 21.93
C ASP A 686 11.50 -19.37 20.74
N CYS A 687 12.48 -20.27 20.73
CA CYS A 687 12.69 -21.23 19.66
C CYS A 687 11.63 -22.35 19.70
N ARG A 688 10.85 -22.50 18.62
CA ARG A 688 9.82 -23.55 18.45
C ARG A 688 10.15 -24.57 17.36
N LEU A 689 11.42 -24.63 16.95
CA LEU A 689 11.86 -25.47 15.84
C LEU A 689 11.71 -26.96 16.17
N GLU A 690 11.02 -27.70 15.31
CA GLU A 690 10.80 -29.15 15.38
C GLU A 690 11.75 -29.94 14.47
N THR A 691 12.15 -29.39 13.33
CA THR A 691 13.03 -30.05 12.35
C THR A 691 14.21 -29.16 11.99
N LEU A 692 15.43 -29.69 12.10
CA LEU A 692 16.66 -29.04 11.64
C LEU A 692 17.41 -29.96 10.67
N ARG A 693 17.68 -29.48 9.46
CA ARG A 693 18.41 -30.23 8.43
C ARG A 693 19.71 -29.50 8.07
N LEU A 694 20.81 -30.22 8.23
CA LEU A 694 22.18 -29.75 8.05
C LEU A 694 22.98 -30.78 7.26
N LYS A 695 22.37 -31.40 6.24
CA LYS A 695 23.03 -32.43 5.43
C LYS A 695 24.15 -31.79 4.60
N ASN A 696 25.35 -32.38 4.54
CA ASN A 696 26.47 -31.87 3.73
C ASN A 696 26.80 -30.39 4.02
N CYS A 697 26.96 -30.06 5.32
CA CYS A 697 27.21 -28.71 5.81
C CYS A 697 28.68 -28.43 6.18
N TRP A 698 29.59 -29.36 5.84
CA TRP A 698 31.01 -29.32 6.21
C TRP A 698 31.27 -29.30 7.72
N LEU A 699 30.39 -29.97 8.48
CA LEU A 699 30.48 -30.04 9.94
C LEU A 699 31.45 -31.16 10.39
N SER A 700 32.13 -30.94 11.52
CA SER A 700 33.04 -31.89 12.16
C SER A 700 32.54 -32.33 13.55
N LYS A 701 33.32 -33.17 14.25
CA LYS A 701 33.02 -33.57 15.64
C LYS A 701 32.78 -32.39 16.60
N ILE A 702 33.33 -31.21 16.30
CA ILE A 702 33.17 -30.01 17.14
C ILE A 702 31.71 -29.56 17.13
N CYS A 703 31.00 -29.66 16.00
CA CYS A 703 29.58 -29.29 15.92
C CYS A 703 28.70 -30.16 16.83
N CYS A 704 29.09 -31.43 17.07
CA CYS A 704 28.32 -32.35 17.90
C CYS A 704 28.24 -31.87 19.35
N ALA A 705 29.32 -31.28 19.88
CA ALA A 705 29.32 -30.69 21.22
C ALA A 705 28.41 -29.46 21.31
N TYR A 706 28.38 -28.62 20.27
CA TYR A 706 27.47 -27.48 20.22
C TYR A 706 26.01 -27.93 20.17
N LEU A 707 25.67 -28.92 19.33
CA LEU A 707 24.32 -29.47 19.23
C LEU A 707 23.89 -30.19 20.51
N ALA A 708 24.77 -30.96 21.14
CA ALA A 708 24.50 -31.57 22.46
C ALA A 708 24.13 -30.51 23.50
N SER A 709 24.87 -29.39 23.54
CA SER A 709 24.57 -28.30 24.46
C SER A 709 23.26 -27.55 24.16
N VAL A 710 22.78 -27.57 22.92
CA VAL A 710 21.45 -27.03 22.54
C VAL A 710 20.36 -27.94 23.09
N LEU A 711 20.55 -29.25 22.95
CA LEU A 711 19.62 -30.26 23.42
C LEU A 711 19.54 -30.31 24.97
N ASP A 712 20.64 -30.00 25.68
CA ASP A 712 20.68 -29.92 27.15
C ASP A 712 19.96 -28.68 27.73
N PHE A 713 20.03 -27.53 27.07
CA PHE A 713 19.61 -26.24 27.66
C PHE A 713 18.09 -25.99 27.57
N ASN A 714 17.41 -26.72 26.69
CA ASN A 714 15.99 -26.54 26.42
C ASN A 714 15.47 -27.94 26.06
N PRO A 715 14.40 -28.49 26.67
CA PRO A 715 13.75 -29.70 26.17
C PRO A 715 13.10 -29.35 24.83
N SER A 716 13.95 -29.26 23.82
CA SER A 716 13.73 -28.54 22.58
C SER A 716 12.53 -29.15 21.89
N TYR A 717 11.69 -28.30 21.29
CA TYR A 717 10.64 -28.75 20.37
C TYR A 717 11.20 -29.60 19.22
N LEU A 718 12.53 -29.66 19.05
CA LEU A 718 13.26 -30.41 18.04
C LEU A 718 13.02 -31.91 18.16
N LYS A 719 12.24 -32.44 17.22
CA LYS A 719 11.93 -33.87 17.04
C LYS A 719 12.81 -34.51 15.97
N GLU A 720 13.23 -33.75 14.97
CA GLU A 720 14.05 -34.25 13.85
C GLU A 720 15.35 -33.46 13.68
N LEU A 721 16.48 -34.18 13.67
CA LEU A 721 17.80 -33.63 13.35
C LEU A 721 18.47 -34.47 12.25
N LYS A 722 18.75 -33.84 11.10
CA LYS A 722 19.36 -34.51 9.94
C LYS A 722 20.76 -33.94 9.69
N LEU A 723 21.78 -34.73 10.03
CA LEU A 723 23.21 -34.40 9.94
C LEU A 723 23.97 -35.29 8.94
N SER A 724 23.28 -36.16 8.20
CA SER A 724 23.89 -37.03 7.18
C SER A 724 24.90 -36.30 6.25
N ASN A 725 25.88 -37.03 5.74
CA ASN A 725 26.93 -36.51 4.85
C ASN A 725 27.79 -35.38 5.46
N ASN A 726 28.06 -35.40 6.77
CA ASN A 726 29.08 -34.56 7.43
C ASN A 726 30.23 -35.41 8.01
N HIS A 727 31.34 -34.77 8.37
CA HIS A 727 32.54 -35.43 8.90
C HIS A 727 32.56 -35.52 10.43
N LEU A 728 31.47 -36.01 11.02
CA LEU A 728 31.22 -35.95 12.48
C LEU A 728 32.10 -36.88 13.33
N GLN A 729 32.63 -37.95 12.73
CA GLN A 729 33.40 -39.02 13.39
C GLN A 729 32.61 -39.76 14.49
N ASP A 730 33.02 -40.99 14.82
CA ASP A 730 32.36 -41.81 15.85
C ASP A 730 32.39 -41.14 17.23
N SER A 731 33.46 -40.38 17.52
CA SER A 731 33.59 -39.64 18.78
C SER A 731 32.56 -38.53 18.91
N GLY A 732 32.28 -37.78 17.84
CA GLY A 732 31.26 -36.72 17.88
C GLY A 732 29.84 -37.29 18.01
N MET A 733 29.57 -38.42 17.36
CA MET A 733 28.28 -39.11 17.51
C MET A 733 28.09 -39.70 18.90
N LYS A 734 29.16 -40.12 19.60
CA LYS A 734 29.05 -40.56 21.01
C LYS A 734 28.53 -39.44 21.93
N ASP A 735 28.94 -38.20 21.70
CA ASP A 735 28.49 -37.04 22.47
C ASP A 735 26.98 -36.78 22.26
N LEU A 736 26.51 -36.85 21.01
CA LEU A 736 25.08 -36.74 20.69
C LEU A 736 24.26 -37.95 21.19
N CYS A 737 24.80 -39.16 21.09
CA CYS A 737 24.15 -40.39 21.57
C CYS A 737 24.06 -40.48 23.10
N GLY A 738 24.98 -39.82 23.82
CA GLY A 738 24.89 -39.67 25.27
C GLY A 738 23.61 -38.96 25.69
N PHE A 739 23.23 -37.92 24.94
CA PHE A 739 22.01 -37.14 25.18
C PHE A 739 20.72 -37.90 24.86
N LEU A 740 20.71 -38.77 23.83
CA LEU A 740 19.53 -39.59 23.49
C LEU A 740 19.05 -40.48 24.65
N LYS A 741 19.90 -40.73 25.64
CA LYS A 741 19.58 -41.51 26.85
C LYS A 741 18.99 -40.67 27.98
N SER A 742 18.95 -39.34 27.82
CA SER A 742 18.36 -38.41 28.80
C SER A 742 16.83 -38.59 28.85
N PRO A 743 16.22 -38.62 30.04
CA PRO A 743 14.76 -38.69 30.18
C PRO A 743 14.03 -37.48 29.58
N ASP A 744 14.74 -36.36 29.38
CA ASP A 744 14.20 -35.11 28.82
C ASP A 744 14.34 -35.01 27.29
N CYS A 745 14.92 -36.02 26.64
CA CYS A 745 15.11 -36.04 25.19
C CYS A 745 13.76 -36.20 24.45
N ARG A 746 13.45 -35.24 23.57
CA ARG A 746 12.26 -35.27 22.68
C ARG A 746 12.60 -35.58 21.23
N LEU A 747 13.86 -35.88 20.93
CA LEU A 747 14.31 -36.15 19.58
C LEU A 747 13.81 -37.54 19.13
N GLU A 748 12.92 -37.56 18.14
CA GLU A 748 12.36 -38.78 17.56
C GLU A 748 13.26 -39.36 16.46
N THR A 749 13.94 -38.49 15.71
CA THR A 749 14.77 -38.88 14.57
C THR A 749 16.13 -38.16 14.57
N LEU A 750 17.21 -38.94 14.54
CA LEU A 750 18.57 -38.50 14.25
C LEU A 750 19.09 -39.26 13.02
N ARG A 751 19.48 -38.57 11.95
CA ARG A 751 19.94 -39.20 10.68
C ARG A 751 21.20 -38.59 10.09
#